data_AF-A0A2Z4LVP3-F1
#
_entry.id   AF-A0A2Z4LVP3-F1
#
_cell.length_a   1.000
_cell.length_b   1.000
_cell.length_c   1.000
_cell.angle_alpha   90.00
_cell.angle_beta   90.00
_cell.angle_gamma   90.00
#
_symmetry.space_group_name_H-M   'P 1'
#
loop_
_entity.id
_entity.type
_entity.pdbx_description
1 polymer ?
#
loop_
_entity_poly.entity_id
_entity_poly.type
_entity_poly.pdbx_seq_one_letter_code
_entity_poly.pdbx_strand_id
1 'polypeptide(L)'
;MENSVIIGAGTQGQVFASYLKEAGINLIGFIDDSQELEGKHILGIPVLGKYNDLFEDTLKNRVQNIYCPIGDNTIRSKYLSTLKKEGYNIPSFIHRSVSIAPDVILGEAIYMLAGNIVMPFTKIGSYLMVNQGSTIAHHVEVGEGVFISSGVNIGASMIVEDRAYIGMGVTAMTGIKKIGKDCLLGAGAVIIRDVPDYATVVGNPGRVIKIKNQTKNMDAIKKNYVYDMAFVGSGISTAFTLLQFLEKIKDVNLEKPIKIAVIEKSKDFYMGLPYGIRSGFSSLLITSLADFLPQPELDFFLKWLSNNKLWLLEEFKKDGGTLSKEWLKKHKEDIDNDQWEDLFIPRRFFGEYIKEKVLFQIEKAESKGKIKVNHISVIVNDIINNDGAYQIISEKEKIVSKKVILAIGSPPPRKIWSTDTDESKNNTGIKLFGDPYAVGINNTLKDIDDFLSERKDSPTNVLIIGANASALEMLYKINDDPKRVDHIHKFYFMSTLGIVPDAVEDETKGKKFSPKNLFSLQSSEHLTAEQIVHAAFADLDVAEAMKIGAATTVKPISEAFAKLLGSLEKEELENFACFAGNEIGRRQRCAGQHYSETVMNLKEEKRFEHIAGRFLGLAEQPDGTFKCRYLKTDTAKEEILDEPVNIVINCIGSELLDNQNIPSLYKNLISSETCIPNKSFRGFTVNNDFEVAPNFHVIGPLLAGNLIDDKPVWHVEHCGRIIWLSNLLSKKLSDYFLKPVLKETQIQ
;
A
#
# COMPACT_ATOMS: atom_id res chain seq x y z
N MET A 1 -13.37 -37.57 41.63
CA MET A 1 -12.80 -37.53 40.26
C MET A 1 -13.04 -36.14 39.72
N GLU A 2 -12.07 -35.55 39.04
CA GLU A 2 -12.20 -34.23 38.41
C GLU A 2 -13.22 -34.29 37.29
N ASN A 3 -14.19 -33.37 37.28
CA ASN A 3 -15.20 -33.32 36.25
C ASN A 3 -14.57 -32.83 34.95
N SER A 4 -14.77 -33.62 33.91
CA SER A 4 -14.24 -33.38 32.59
C SER A 4 -15.35 -33.13 31.60
N VAL A 5 -15.10 -32.30 30.59
CA VAL A 5 -15.99 -32.10 29.44
C VAL A 5 -15.24 -32.28 28.13
N ILE A 6 -15.98 -32.57 27.07
CA ILE A 6 -15.47 -32.64 25.70
C ILE A 6 -16.11 -31.52 24.87
N ILE A 7 -15.29 -30.72 24.18
CA ILE A 7 -15.78 -29.78 23.17
C ILE A 7 -15.94 -30.53 21.84
N GLY A 8 -17.17 -30.49 21.32
CA GLY A 8 -17.63 -31.20 20.13
C GLY A 8 -18.31 -32.53 20.47
N ALA A 9 -19.61 -32.63 20.20
CA ALA A 9 -20.43 -33.83 20.40
C ALA A 9 -20.60 -34.67 19.11
N GLY A 10 -19.85 -34.31 18.05
CA GLY A 10 -19.78 -35.06 16.80
C GLY A 10 -19.10 -36.43 16.93
N THR A 11 -18.91 -37.10 15.80
CA THR A 11 -18.38 -38.48 15.75
C THR A 11 -17.00 -38.61 16.40
N GLN A 12 -16.12 -37.61 16.26
CA GLN A 12 -14.81 -37.62 16.88
C GLN A 12 -14.88 -37.44 18.41
N GLY A 13 -15.76 -36.56 18.89
CA GLY A 13 -16.03 -36.40 20.32
C GLY A 13 -16.60 -37.67 20.96
N GLN A 14 -17.45 -38.40 20.24
CA GLN A 14 -17.98 -39.69 20.67
C GLN A 14 -16.89 -40.76 20.81
N VAL A 15 -15.95 -40.82 19.87
CA VAL A 15 -14.79 -41.73 19.96
C VAL A 15 -13.92 -41.38 21.19
N PHE A 16 -13.61 -40.10 21.39
CA PHE A 16 -12.86 -39.66 22.57
C PHE A 16 -13.63 -39.93 23.87
N ALA A 17 -14.95 -39.75 23.90
CA ALA A 17 -15.76 -40.08 25.08
C ALA A 17 -15.63 -41.56 25.46
N SER A 18 -15.59 -42.47 24.48
CA SER A 18 -15.36 -43.90 24.73
C SER A 18 -13.97 -44.14 25.35
N TYR A 19 -12.92 -43.56 24.77
CA TYR A 19 -11.55 -43.77 25.25
C TYR A 19 -11.27 -43.10 26.61
N LEU A 20 -11.80 -41.91 26.84
CA LEU A 20 -11.66 -41.21 28.11
C LEU A 20 -12.40 -41.98 29.22
N LYS A 21 -13.58 -42.54 28.93
CA LYS A 21 -14.29 -43.44 29.86
C LYS A 21 -13.49 -44.71 30.15
N GLU A 22 -12.89 -45.35 29.12
CA GLU A 22 -12.01 -46.51 29.32
C GLU A 22 -10.80 -46.16 30.21
N ALA A 23 -10.26 -44.96 30.07
CA ALA A 23 -9.18 -44.44 30.90
C ALA A 23 -9.62 -44.02 32.32
N GLY A 24 -10.90 -44.19 32.67
CA GLY A 24 -11.44 -43.87 34.00
C GLY A 24 -11.70 -42.38 34.23
N ILE A 25 -11.80 -41.57 33.16
CA ILE A 25 -12.04 -40.13 33.27
C ILE A 25 -13.52 -39.85 33.50
N ASN A 26 -13.81 -39.01 34.49
CA ASN A 26 -15.17 -38.62 34.85
C ASN A 26 -15.72 -37.55 33.88
N LEU A 27 -16.36 -38.01 32.81
CA LEU A 27 -16.93 -37.17 31.77
C LEU A 27 -18.38 -36.77 32.13
N ILE A 28 -18.59 -35.50 32.46
CA ILE A 28 -19.89 -34.98 32.91
C ILE A 28 -20.73 -34.36 31.80
N GLY A 29 -20.14 -34.09 30.63
CA GLY A 29 -20.86 -33.41 29.56
C GLY A 29 -20.07 -33.17 28.28
N PHE A 30 -20.81 -32.88 27.21
CA PHE A 30 -20.29 -32.27 25.99
C PHE A 30 -20.58 -30.77 25.95
N ILE A 31 -19.76 -30.04 25.21
CA ILE A 31 -19.94 -28.64 24.87
C ILE A 31 -20.01 -28.55 23.34
N ASP A 32 -21.10 -28.04 22.78
CA ASP A 32 -21.29 -27.98 21.33
C ASP A 32 -22.09 -26.74 20.92
N ASP A 33 -21.59 -26.01 19.92
CA ASP A 33 -22.22 -24.77 19.44
C ASP A 33 -23.45 -25.03 18.56
N SER A 34 -23.71 -26.29 18.17
CA SER A 34 -24.88 -26.66 17.37
C SER A 34 -26.17 -26.54 18.18
N GLN A 35 -27.06 -25.64 17.74
CA GLN A 35 -28.38 -25.44 18.33
C GLN A 35 -29.25 -26.71 18.30
N GLU A 36 -29.00 -27.62 17.34
CA GLU A 36 -29.73 -28.89 17.25
C GLU A 36 -29.36 -29.88 18.36
N LEU A 37 -28.23 -29.68 19.03
CA LEU A 37 -27.72 -30.57 20.08
C LEU A 37 -28.02 -30.05 21.49
N GLU A 38 -28.54 -28.83 21.61
CA GLU A 38 -28.88 -28.20 22.88
C GLU A 38 -29.87 -29.07 23.68
N GLY A 39 -29.50 -29.41 24.92
CA GLY A 39 -30.30 -30.26 25.82
C GLY A 39 -30.36 -31.75 25.45
N LYS A 40 -29.69 -32.20 24.38
CA LYS A 40 -29.65 -33.62 24.00
C LYS A 40 -28.62 -34.40 24.81
N HIS A 41 -28.78 -35.73 24.81
CA HIS A 41 -27.79 -36.66 25.35
C HIS A 41 -27.15 -37.45 24.20
N ILE A 42 -25.82 -37.46 24.16
CA ILE A 42 -25.02 -38.20 23.19
C ILE A 42 -24.27 -39.30 23.93
N LEU A 43 -24.47 -40.56 23.57
CA LEU A 43 -23.93 -41.72 24.31
C LEU A 43 -24.29 -41.71 25.82
N GLY A 44 -25.49 -41.21 26.15
CA GLY A 44 -25.94 -41.03 27.53
C GLY A 44 -25.28 -39.88 28.29
N ILE A 45 -24.50 -39.03 27.62
CA ILE A 45 -23.81 -37.86 28.19
C ILE A 45 -24.54 -36.59 27.76
N PRO A 46 -24.91 -35.69 28.66
CA PRO A 46 -25.63 -34.47 28.30
C PRO A 46 -24.75 -33.49 27.52
N VAL A 47 -25.34 -32.73 26.60
CA VAL A 47 -24.75 -31.51 26.05
C VAL A 47 -25.09 -30.37 27.00
N LEU A 48 -24.09 -29.84 27.71
CA LEU A 48 -24.25 -28.89 28.81
C LEU A 48 -24.43 -27.44 28.35
N GLY A 49 -24.00 -27.12 27.14
CA GLY A 49 -24.03 -25.77 26.60
C GLY A 49 -23.09 -25.58 25.41
N LYS A 50 -22.88 -24.33 25.05
CA LYS A 50 -22.03 -23.84 23.96
C LYS A 50 -20.64 -23.50 24.47
N TYR A 51 -19.69 -23.27 23.56
CA TYR A 51 -18.30 -22.97 23.91
C TYR A 51 -18.19 -21.76 24.86
N ASN A 52 -18.98 -20.71 24.61
CA ASN A 52 -18.94 -19.50 25.44
C ASN A 52 -19.49 -19.73 26.87
N ASP A 53 -20.39 -20.70 27.04
CA ASP A 53 -21.00 -20.99 28.34
C ASP A 53 -19.95 -21.55 29.32
N LEU A 54 -18.83 -22.08 28.82
CA LEU A 54 -17.70 -22.52 29.65
C LEU A 54 -17.15 -21.40 30.54
N PHE A 55 -17.22 -20.15 30.08
CA PHE A 55 -16.69 -18.98 30.78
C PHE A 55 -17.68 -18.38 31.79
N GLU A 56 -18.93 -18.84 31.78
CA GLU A 56 -19.94 -18.43 32.75
C GLU A 56 -19.78 -19.18 34.08
N ASP A 57 -20.10 -18.52 35.20
CA ASP A 57 -19.95 -19.09 36.56
C ASP A 57 -20.67 -20.44 36.74
N THR A 58 -21.73 -20.68 35.96
CA THR A 58 -22.56 -21.88 35.98
C THR A 58 -21.77 -23.13 35.56
N LEU A 59 -20.88 -23.03 34.57
CA LEU A 59 -20.04 -24.14 34.10
C LEU A 59 -18.58 -24.00 34.56
N LYS A 60 -18.05 -22.79 34.65
CA LYS A 60 -16.68 -22.51 35.09
C LYS A 60 -16.33 -23.16 36.42
N ASN A 61 -17.25 -23.15 37.38
CA ASN A 61 -17.05 -23.73 38.71
C ASN A 61 -17.26 -25.25 38.77
N ARG A 62 -17.84 -25.86 37.72
CA ARG A 62 -18.19 -27.28 37.67
C ARG A 62 -17.21 -28.12 36.85
N VAL A 63 -16.44 -27.50 35.97
CA VAL A 63 -15.55 -28.15 35.01
C VAL A 63 -14.10 -27.91 35.41
N GLN A 64 -13.36 -28.98 35.67
CA GLN A 64 -11.92 -28.90 35.95
C GLN A 64 -11.10 -29.14 34.68
N ASN A 65 -11.48 -30.13 33.88
CA ASN A 65 -10.71 -30.60 32.73
C ASN A 65 -11.48 -30.45 31.43
N ILE A 66 -10.83 -29.91 30.40
CA ILE A 66 -11.45 -29.69 29.09
C ILE A 66 -10.65 -30.39 27.99
N TYR A 67 -11.31 -31.32 27.30
CA TYR A 67 -10.77 -32.00 26.11
C TYR A 67 -11.40 -31.39 24.85
N CYS A 68 -10.60 -31.13 23.80
CA CYS A 68 -11.07 -30.52 22.55
C CYS A 68 -10.69 -31.35 21.31
N PRO A 69 -11.24 -32.57 21.13
CA PRO A 69 -10.94 -33.45 20.00
C PRO A 69 -11.67 -33.03 18.71
N ILE A 70 -11.54 -31.75 18.35
CA ILE A 70 -12.08 -31.17 17.11
C ILE A 70 -11.06 -31.39 15.99
N GLY A 71 -11.47 -32.04 14.90
CA GLY A 71 -10.60 -32.30 13.75
C GLY A 71 -10.15 -31.05 12.99
N ASP A 72 -10.92 -29.96 13.05
CA ASP A 72 -10.51 -28.67 12.49
C ASP A 72 -9.37 -28.03 13.33
N ASN A 73 -8.19 -27.94 12.73
CA ASN A 73 -6.98 -27.43 13.39
C ASN A 73 -7.14 -25.99 13.88
N THR A 74 -7.77 -25.12 13.09
CA THR A 74 -7.92 -23.71 13.42
C THR A 74 -8.85 -23.54 14.61
N ILE A 75 -9.98 -24.23 14.62
CA ILE A 75 -10.94 -24.19 15.74
C ILE A 75 -10.30 -24.81 17.00
N ARG A 76 -9.69 -26.00 16.89
CA ARG A 76 -9.03 -26.68 18.00
C ARG A 76 -7.97 -25.81 18.67
N SER A 77 -7.03 -25.26 17.90
CA SER A 77 -5.98 -24.38 18.42
C SER A 77 -6.53 -23.10 19.03
N LYS A 78 -7.54 -22.47 18.40
CA LYS A 78 -8.20 -21.27 18.94
C LYS A 78 -8.85 -21.55 20.29
N TYR A 79 -9.61 -22.63 20.39
CA TYR A 79 -10.34 -22.97 21.62
C TYR A 79 -9.38 -23.32 22.75
N LEU A 80 -8.39 -24.19 22.50
CA LEU A 80 -7.44 -24.61 23.53
C LEU A 80 -6.53 -23.45 23.98
N SER A 81 -6.04 -22.61 23.06
CA SER A 81 -5.22 -21.45 23.43
C SER A 81 -6.00 -20.41 24.24
N THR A 82 -7.29 -20.22 23.96
CA THR A 82 -8.16 -19.32 24.73
C THR A 82 -8.40 -19.89 26.13
N LEU A 83 -8.75 -21.18 26.23
CA LEU A 83 -8.96 -21.85 27.52
C LEU A 83 -7.70 -21.81 28.40
N LYS A 84 -6.52 -22.03 27.82
CA LYS A 84 -5.25 -21.92 28.53
C LYS A 84 -5.03 -20.51 29.10
N LYS A 85 -5.29 -19.46 28.29
CA LYS A 85 -5.17 -18.06 28.73
C LYS A 85 -6.12 -17.72 29.89
N GLU A 86 -7.31 -18.32 29.87
CA GLU A 86 -8.32 -18.18 30.94
C GLU A 86 -8.07 -19.09 32.16
N GLY A 87 -6.96 -19.84 32.17
CA GLY A 87 -6.53 -20.65 33.30
C GLY A 87 -7.20 -22.02 33.43
N TYR A 88 -7.92 -22.49 32.40
CA TYR A 88 -8.50 -23.83 32.40
C TYR A 88 -7.43 -24.92 32.25
N ASN A 89 -7.65 -26.08 32.86
CA ASN A 89 -6.83 -27.25 32.62
C ASN A 89 -7.24 -27.93 31.30
N ILE A 90 -6.28 -28.08 30.39
CA ILE A 90 -6.45 -28.67 29.06
C ILE A 90 -5.59 -29.94 28.91
N PRO A 91 -5.95 -31.04 29.59
CA PRO A 91 -5.12 -32.24 29.64
C PRO A 91 -4.93 -32.91 28.28
N SER A 92 -3.79 -33.59 28.13
CA SER A 92 -3.52 -34.50 27.02
C SER A 92 -4.28 -35.82 27.18
N PHE A 93 -4.51 -36.51 26.06
CA PHE A 93 -4.98 -37.89 26.03
C PHE A 93 -4.07 -38.71 25.11
N ILE A 94 -3.29 -39.61 25.70
CA ILE A 94 -2.38 -40.50 24.98
C ILE A 94 -2.83 -41.93 25.25
N HIS A 95 -3.26 -42.63 24.21
CA HIS A 95 -3.70 -44.02 24.34
C HIS A 95 -2.54 -44.90 24.84
N ARG A 96 -2.86 -45.88 25.70
CA ARG A 96 -1.87 -46.78 26.36
C ARG A 96 -0.94 -47.56 25.41
N SER A 97 -1.30 -47.68 24.14
CA SER A 97 -0.51 -48.39 23.12
C SER A 97 0.43 -47.48 22.32
N VAL A 98 0.45 -46.17 22.59
CA VAL A 98 1.38 -45.25 21.96
C VAL A 98 2.78 -45.48 22.54
N SER A 99 3.77 -45.64 21.65
CA SER A 99 5.17 -45.75 22.02
C SER A 99 5.86 -44.40 21.80
N ILE A 100 6.34 -43.79 22.89
CA ILE A 100 7.06 -42.51 22.86
C ILE A 100 8.45 -42.74 23.46
N ALA A 101 9.50 -42.33 22.74
CA ALA A 101 10.85 -42.40 23.27
C ALA A 101 11.03 -41.47 24.48
N PRO A 102 11.87 -41.83 25.47
CA PRO A 102 11.97 -41.11 26.75
C PRO A 102 12.42 -39.64 26.66
N ASP A 103 13.11 -39.29 25.59
CA ASP A 103 13.74 -37.99 25.33
C ASP A 103 12.89 -37.08 24.43
N VAL A 104 11.68 -37.52 24.07
CA VAL A 104 10.71 -36.71 23.31
C VAL A 104 10.18 -35.58 24.21
N ILE A 105 10.15 -34.37 23.67
CA ILE A 105 9.56 -33.20 24.33
C ILE A 105 8.12 -33.03 23.84
N LEU A 106 7.16 -33.01 24.77
CA LEU A 106 5.74 -32.84 24.47
C LEU A 106 5.21 -31.50 24.98
N GLY A 107 4.43 -30.82 24.15
CA GLY A 107 3.58 -29.70 24.55
C GLY A 107 2.32 -30.16 25.29
N GLU A 108 1.33 -29.27 25.36
CA GLU A 108 0.07 -29.50 26.08
C GLU A 108 -1.08 -29.91 25.14
N ALA A 109 -2.15 -30.47 25.71
CA ALA A 109 -3.36 -30.91 24.99
C ALA A 109 -3.04 -31.77 23.76
N ILE A 110 -2.19 -32.77 23.96
CA ILE A 110 -1.76 -33.74 22.95
C ILE A 110 -2.75 -34.89 22.92
N TYR A 111 -3.35 -35.14 21.75
CA TYR A 111 -4.30 -36.23 21.55
C TYR A 111 -3.70 -37.28 20.61
N MET A 112 -3.31 -38.44 21.14
CA MET A 112 -2.75 -39.54 20.35
C MET A 112 -3.57 -40.82 20.55
N LEU A 113 -4.15 -41.32 19.46
CA LEU A 113 -4.89 -42.58 19.44
C LEU A 113 -3.95 -43.79 19.34
N ALA A 114 -4.52 -44.98 19.29
CA ALA A 114 -3.79 -46.24 19.44
C ALA A 114 -2.70 -46.48 18.37
N GLY A 115 -1.57 -47.05 18.79
CA GLY A 115 -0.55 -47.62 17.90
C GLY A 115 0.38 -46.61 17.23
N ASN A 116 0.45 -45.38 17.74
CA ASN A 116 1.42 -44.39 17.26
C ASN A 116 2.82 -44.64 17.81
N ILE A 117 3.86 -44.29 17.03
CA ILE A 117 5.27 -44.39 17.42
C ILE A 117 5.93 -43.03 17.25
N VAL A 118 6.58 -42.51 18.30
CA VAL A 118 7.37 -41.27 18.28
C VAL A 118 8.80 -41.60 18.68
N MET A 119 9.73 -41.40 17.74
CA MET A 119 11.13 -41.76 17.90
C MET A 119 11.96 -40.67 18.64
N PRO A 120 13.18 -41.01 19.12
CA PRO A 120 14.03 -40.12 19.90
C PRO A 120 14.30 -38.75 19.29
N PHE A 121 14.62 -37.79 20.16
CA PHE A 121 15.00 -36.40 19.85
C PHE A 121 13.93 -35.58 19.11
N THR A 122 12.67 -36.01 19.17
CA THR A 122 11.54 -35.33 18.54
C THR A 122 10.96 -34.29 19.50
N LYS A 123 10.54 -33.15 18.97
CA LYS A 123 9.81 -32.11 19.70
C LYS A 123 8.40 -31.99 19.13
N ILE A 124 7.41 -32.01 20.01
CA ILE A 124 5.99 -31.93 19.66
C ILE A 124 5.39 -30.68 20.29
N GLY A 125 4.87 -29.77 19.46
CA GLY A 125 4.14 -28.58 19.87
C GLY A 125 2.77 -28.91 20.47
N SER A 126 2.16 -27.90 21.10
CA SER A 126 0.87 -28.05 21.77
C SER A 126 -0.30 -28.25 20.79
N TYR A 127 -1.43 -28.77 21.28
CA TYR A 127 -2.69 -28.92 20.52
C TYR A 127 -2.62 -29.93 19.35
N LEU A 128 -1.62 -30.81 19.36
CA LEU A 128 -1.43 -31.88 18.39
C LEU A 128 -2.56 -32.90 18.47
N MET A 129 -3.02 -33.37 17.31
CA MET A 129 -3.90 -34.53 17.20
C MET A 129 -3.31 -35.57 16.24
N VAL A 130 -3.22 -36.83 16.70
CA VAL A 130 -2.70 -37.97 15.94
C VAL A 130 -3.70 -39.12 16.01
N ASN A 131 -4.24 -39.52 14.87
CA ASN A 131 -5.07 -40.71 14.76
C ASN A 131 -4.22 -41.99 14.80
N GLN A 132 -4.84 -43.16 14.68
CA GLN A 132 -4.18 -44.44 14.92
C GLN A 132 -3.07 -44.80 13.90
N GLY A 133 -2.02 -45.45 14.40
CA GLY A 133 -1.05 -46.19 13.59
C GLY A 133 -0.03 -45.36 12.80
N SER A 134 0.28 -44.13 13.23
CA SER A 134 1.25 -43.26 12.56
C SER A 134 2.63 -43.29 13.22
N THR A 135 3.68 -43.05 12.42
CA THR A 135 5.07 -43.04 12.86
C THR A 135 5.69 -41.65 12.63
N ILE A 136 6.29 -41.09 13.68
CA ILE A 136 7.11 -39.87 13.64
C ILE A 136 8.55 -40.29 13.93
N ALA A 137 9.42 -40.20 12.91
CA ALA A 137 10.82 -40.60 13.04
C ALA A 137 11.65 -39.63 13.89
N HIS A 138 12.93 -39.93 14.08
CA HIS A 138 13.79 -39.19 14.99
C HIS A 138 14.13 -37.78 14.50
N HIS A 139 14.43 -36.88 15.44
CA HIS A 139 14.82 -35.49 15.16
C HIS A 139 13.77 -34.70 14.35
N VAL A 140 12.48 -34.96 14.57
CA VAL A 140 11.40 -34.18 13.94
C VAL A 140 10.96 -33.07 14.89
N GLU A 141 10.68 -31.89 14.35
CA GLU A 141 10.03 -30.81 15.07
C GLU A 141 8.62 -30.61 14.53
N VAL A 142 7.61 -30.90 15.35
CA VAL A 142 6.19 -30.72 15.00
C VAL A 142 5.67 -29.46 15.69
N GLY A 143 5.10 -28.54 14.92
CA GLY A 143 4.52 -27.29 15.37
C GLY A 143 3.19 -27.45 16.10
N GLU A 144 2.58 -26.32 16.45
CA GLU A 144 1.34 -26.30 17.23
C GLU A 144 0.11 -26.60 16.37
N GLY A 145 -0.87 -27.32 16.91
CA GLY A 145 -2.16 -27.52 16.26
C GLY A 145 -2.14 -28.44 15.03
N VAL A 146 -1.06 -29.16 14.79
CA VAL A 146 -0.93 -30.12 13.68
C VAL A 146 -1.97 -31.24 13.83
N PHE A 147 -2.46 -31.77 12.71
CA PHE A 147 -3.29 -32.97 12.67
C PHE A 147 -2.66 -34.03 11.78
N ILE A 148 -2.42 -35.20 12.35
CA ILE A 148 -1.84 -36.36 11.67
C ILE A 148 -2.93 -37.43 11.62
N SER A 149 -3.41 -37.75 10.42
CA SER A 149 -4.41 -38.79 10.22
C SER A 149 -3.80 -40.20 10.36
N SER A 150 -4.61 -41.22 10.12
CA SER A 150 -4.23 -42.62 10.38
C SER A 150 -3.16 -43.12 9.42
N GLY A 151 -2.23 -43.93 9.91
CA GLY A 151 -1.24 -44.63 9.07
C GLY A 151 -0.21 -43.73 8.38
N VAL A 152 0.08 -42.55 8.92
CA VAL A 152 1.04 -41.60 8.35
C VAL A 152 2.46 -41.97 8.74
N ASN A 153 3.41 -41.85 7.81
CA ASN A 153 4.84 -42.07 8.07
C ASN A 153 5.63 -40.77 7.80
N ILE A 154 6.18 -40.17 8.85
CA ILE A 154 7.02 -38.96 8.77
C ILE A 154 8.49 -39.36 8.94
N GLY A 155 9.30 -39.07 7.91
CA GLY A 155 10.75 -39.33 7.90
C GLY A 155 11.53 -38.51 8.93
N ALA A 156 12.84 -38.76 9.02
CA ALA A 156 13.68 -38.16 10.05
C ALA A 156 14.17 -36.74 9.68
N SER A 157 14.53 -35.95 10.72
CA SER A 157 15.25 -34.67 10.58
C SER A 157 14.52 -33.61 9.74
N MET A 158 13.24 -33.36 10.04
CA MET A 158 12.41 -32.38 9.33
C MET A 158 11.52 -31.56 10.27
N ILE A 159 11.00 -30.45 9.76
CA ILE A 159 10.08 -29.57 10.46
C ILE A 159 8.69 -29.71 9.84
N VAL A 160 7.69 -29.98 10.68
CA VAL A 160 6.26 -29.89 10.36
C VAL A 160 5.72 -28.66 11.04
N GLU A 161 5.45 -27.60 10.28
CA GLU A 161 5.03 -26.31 10.85
C GLU A 161 3.55 -26.31 11.28
N ASP A 162 3.16 -25.25 12.00
CA ASP A 162 1.87 -25.14 12.69
C ASP A 162 0.65 -25.46 11.82
N ARG A 163 -0.32 -26.14 12.41
CA ARG A 163 -1.64 -26.44 11.84
C ARG A 163 -1.61 -27.18 10.50
N ALA A 164 -0.48 -27.77 10.10
CA ALA A 164 -0.43 -28.69 8.97
C ALA A 164 -1.42 -29.85 9.17
N TYR A 165 -2.14 -30.22 8.11
CA TYR A 165 -3.03 -31.38 8.07
C TYR A 165 -2.39 -32.47 7.21
N ILE A 166 -2.03 -33.58 7.83
CA ILE A 166 -1.41 -34.73 7.16
C ILE A 166 -2.47 -35.82 6.99
N GLY A 167 -2.91 -36.02 5.75
CA GLY A 167 -3.97 -36.96 5.38
C GLY A 167 -3.59 -38.43 5.59
N MET A 168 -4.61 -39.29 5.57
CA MET A 168 -4.45 -40.72 5.88
C MET A 168 -3.45 -41.38 4.94
N GLY A 169 -2.53 -42.19 5.47
CA GLY A 169 -1.57 -42.94 4.67
C GLY A 169 -0.51 -42.10 3.93
N VAL A 170 -0.31 -40.83 4.31
CA VAL A 170 0.76 -40.00 3.74
C VAL A 170 2.13 -40.53 4.16
N THR A 171 3.07 -40.54 3.22
CA THR A 171 4.48 -40.87 3.48
C THR A 171 5.35 -39.67 3.13
N ALA A 172 6.01 -39.08 4.13
CA ALA A 172 6.98 -38.01 3.96
C ALA A 172 8.41 -38.56 4.04
N MET A 173 9.14 -38.50 2.92
CA MET A 173 10.44 -39.13 2.77
C MET A 173 11.52 -38.40 3.59
N THR A 174 12.42 -39.15 4.23
CA THR A 174 13.63 -38.59 4.86
C THR A 174 14.43 -37.78 3.84
N GLY A 175 14.92 -36.60 4.24
CA GLY A 175 15.68 -35.69 3.38
C GLY A 175 14.89 -34.44 2.96
N ILE A 176 13.56 -34.44 3.08
CA ILE A 176 12.80 -33.19 3.08
C ILE A 176 13.11 -32.41 4.35
N LYS A 177 13.18 -31.09 4.25
CA LYS A 177 13.45 -30.18 5.36
C LYS A 177 12.16 -29.68 5.99
N LYS A 178 11.12 -29.45 5.19
CA LYS A 178 9.93 -28.73 5.67
C LYS A 178 8.59 -29.23 5.12
N ILE A 179 7.61 -29.34 6.01
CA ILE A 179 6.18 -29.37 5.70
C ILE A 179 5.56 -28.07 6.24
N GLY A 180 5.14 -27.18 5.33
CA GLY A 180 4.73 -25.81 5.66
C GLY A 180 3.46 -25.68 6.49
N LYS A 181 3.31 -24.54 7.18
CA LYS A 181 2.16 -24.26 8.06
C LYS A 181 0.83 -24.24 7.29
N ASP A 182 -0.27 -24.61 7.95
CA ASP A 182 -1.62 -24.64 7.38
C ASP A 182 -1.73 -25.40 6.03
N CYS A 183 -0.75 -26.26 5.71
CA CYS A 183 -0.78 -27.09 4.50
C CYS A 183 -1.75 -28.28 4.66
N LEU A 184 -2.15 -28.86 3.53
CA LEU A 184 -2.94 -30.08 3.46
C LEU A 184 -2.20 -31.10 2.58
N LEU A 185 -1.71 -32.18 3.19
CA LEU A 185 -1.25 -33.35 2.46
C LEU A 185 -2.45 -34.28 2.28
N GLY A 186 -2.93 -34.43 1.04
CA GLY A 186 -4.05 -35.32 0.73
C GLY A 186 -3.71 -36.78 1.02
N ALA A 187 -4.75 -37.58 1.29
CA ALA A 187 -4.58 -38.98 1.63
C ALA A 187 -3.74 -39.75 0.58
N GLY A 188 -2.83 -40.59 1.05
CA GLY A 188 -1.93 -41.40 0.23
C GLY A 188 -0.83 -40.63 -0.51
N ALA A 189 -0.63 -39.34 -0.22
CA ALA A 189 0.41 -38.57 -0.90
C ALA A 189 1.82 -39.02 -0.48
N VAL A 190 2.76 -39.03 -1.43
CA VAL A 190 4.18 -39.36 -1.18
C VAL A 190 5.03 -38.09 -1.34
N ILE A 191 5.46 -37.51 -0.22
CA ILE A 191 6.16 -36.23 -0.18
C ILE A 191 7.66 -36.45 -0.32
N ILE A 192 8.23 -35.98 -1.42
CA ILE A 192 9.65 -36.13 -1.76
C ILE A 192 10.39 -34.79 -1.90
N ARG A 193 9.72 -33.66 -1.61
CA ARG A 193 10.24 -32.29 -1.64
C ARG A 193 9.59 -31.46 -0.54
N ASP A 194 10.22 -30.35 -0.18
CA ASP A 194 9.64 -29.40 0.78
C ASP A 194 8.27 -28.90 0.34
N VAL A 195 7.36 -28.80 1.31
CA VAL A 195 5.98 -28.37 1.09
C VAL A 195 5.86 -26.90 1.51
N PRO A 196 5.45 -26.00 0.59
CA PRO A 196 5.20 -24.61 0.95
C PRO A 196 4.06 -24.45 1.96
N ASP A 197 4.08 -23.34 2.68
CA ASP A 197 3.00 -22.94 3.57
C ASP A 197 1.68 -22.87 2.79
N TYR A 198 0.60 -23.27 3.45
CA TYR A 198 -0.75 -23.27 2.92
C TYR A 198 -0.97 -24.16 1.69
N ALA A 199 0.03 -24.92 1.23
CA ALA A 199 -0.07 -25.79 0.07
C ALA A 199 -1.07 -26.93 0.30
N THR A 200 -1.76 -27.35 -0.75
CA THR A 200 -2.46 -28.62 -0.85
C THR A 200 -1.66 -29.52 -1.78
N VAL A 201 -1.17 -30.65 -1.27
CA VAL A 201 -0.32 -31.60 -1.99
C VAL A 201 -1.05 -32.93 -2.12
N VAL A 202 -1.11 -33.51 -3.32
CA VAL A 202 -1.74 -34.82 -3.54
C VAL A 202 -0.90 -35.68 -4.50
N GLY A 203 -1.12 -36.99 -4.46
CA GLY A 203 -0.57 -37.96 -5.42
C GLY A 203 0.76 -38.59 -5.02
N ASN A 204 1.22 -39.52 -5.88
CA ASN A 204 2.51 -40.20 -5.78
C ASN A 204 3.24 -40.10 -7.14
N PRO A 205 4.30 -39.27 -7.27
CA PRO A 205 4.84 -38.39 -6.22
C PRO A 205 3.89 -37.23 -5.91
N GLY A 206 3.97 -36.72 -4.69
CA GLY A 206 3.17 -35.60 -4.19
C GLY A 206 3.45 -34.34 -5.00
N ARG A 207 2.40 -33.72 -5.53
CA ARG A 207 2.45 -32.46 -6.27
C ARG A 207 1.56 -31.43 -5.61
N VAL A 208 2.06 -30.20 -5.49
CA VAL A 208 1.26 -29.05 -5.07
C VAL A 208 0.20 -28.83 -6.14
N ILE A 209 -1.08 -28.97 -5.78
CA ILE A 209 -2.22 -28.71 -6.68
C ILE A 209 -2.86 -27.35 -6.42
N LYS A 210 -2.57 -26.75 -5.26
CA LYS A 210 -3.09 -25.43 -4.87
C LYS A 210 -2.25 -24.91 -3.71
N ILE A 211 -2.06 -23.61 -3.60
CA ILE A 211 -1.62 -22.97 -2.36
C ILE A 211 -2.81 -22.14 -1.86
N LYS A 212 -3.30 -22.44 -0.66
CA LYS A 212 -4.37 -21.70 -0.01
C LYS A 212 -3.77 -20.36 0.44
N ASN A 213 -3.83 -19.34 -0.40
CA ASN A 213 -3.74 -17.97 0.14
C ASN A 213 -4.81 -17.87 1.26
N GLN A 214 -4.55 -17.13 2.35
CA GLN A 214 -5.37 -17.03 3.58
C GLN A 214 -6.83 -16.54 3.37
N THR A 215 -7.37 -16.71 2.18
CA THR A 215 -8.59 -16.13 1.65
C THR A 215 -9.60 -17.16 1.14
N LYS A 216 -9.75 -18.36 1.71
CA LYS A 216 -10.86 -19.27 1.29
C LYS A 216 -11.68 -19.89 2.42
N ASN A 217 -12.83 -19.27 2.69
CA ASN A 217 -14.09 -19.95 2.99
C ASN A 217 -15.02 -19.57 1.82
N MET A 218 -15.17 -20.45 0.83
CA MET A 218 -15.51 -20.06 -0.56
C MET A 218 -16.86 -20.56 -1.10
N ASP A 219 -17.64 -21.29 -0.31
CA ASP A 219 -18.98 -21.73 -0.77
C ASP A 219 -20.14 -20.86 -0.25
N ALA A 220 -19.88 -20.00 0.76
CA ALA A 220 -20.84 -18.98 1.20
C ALA A 220 -20.73 -17.63 0.45
N ILE A 221 -19.68 -17.43 -0.38
CA ILE A 221 -19.39 -16.14 -1.04
C ILE A 221 -20.16 -15.96 -2.36
N LYS A 222 -20.88 -16.98 -2.85
CA LYS A 222 -21.73 -16.87 -4.05
C LYS A 222 -22.91 -15.87 -3.91
N LYS A 223 -23.04 -15.14 -2.79
CA LYS A 223 -24.10 -14.14 -2.58
C LYS A 223 -23.67 -12.69 -2.32
N ASN A 224 -22.39 -12.32 -2.23
CA ASN A 224 -22.02 -10.93 -1.93
C ASN A 224 -21.18 -10.26 -3.03
N TYR A 225 -21.86 -9.40 -3.80
CA TYR A 225 -21.38 -8.34 -4.71
C TYR A 225 -20.25 -8.69 -5.70
N VAL A 226 -20.62 -9.26 -6.85
CA VAL A 226 -19.80 -9.16 -8.07
C VAL A 226 -20.01 -7.77 -8.68
N TYR A 227 -18.95 -6.97 -8.72
CA TYR A 227 -18.91 -5.69 -9.42
C TYR A 227 -18.56 -5.89 -10.89
N ASP A 228 -19.05 -5.00 -11.75
CA ASP A 228 -18.69 -5.00 -13.16
C ASP A 228 -17.32 -4.34 -13.38
N MET A 229 -16.97 -3.35 -12.54
CA MET A 229 -15.64 -2.76 -12.47
C MET A 229 -15.30 -2.29 -11.05
N ALA A 230 -14.01 -2.27 -10.71
CA ALA A 230 -13.51 -1.80 -9.44
C ALA A 230 -12.29 -0.90 -9.62
N PHE A 231 -12.31 0.27 -9.00
CA PHE A 231 -11.15 1.16 -8.89
C PHE A 231 -10.45 0.91 -7.57
N VAL A 232 -9.14 0.64 -7.61
CA VAL A 232 -8.27 0.53 -6.44
C VAL A 232 -7.42 1.80 -6.38
N GLY A 233 -7.74 2.66 -5.40
CA GLY A 233 -7.31 4.05 -5.34
C GLY A 233 -8.40 5.00 -5.82
N SER A 234 -8.67 6.06 -5.06
CA SER A 234 -9.70 7.06 -5.36
C SER A 234 -9.08 8.46 -5.49
N GLY A 235 -7.93 8.57 -6.16
CA GLY A 235 -7.36 9.86 -6.52
C GLY A 235 -8.05 10.49 -7.73
N ILE A 236 -7.47 11.59 -8.21
CA ILE A 236 -7.97 12.31 -9.39
C ILE A 236 -7.99 11.45 -10.67
N SER A 237 -7.10 10.46 -10.81
CA SER A 237 -7.16 9.50 -11.92
C SER A 237 -8.48 8.72 -11.94
N THR A 238 -8.97 8.29 -10.77
CA THR A 238 -10.28 7.63 -10.65
C THR A 238 -11.41 8.61 -10.88
N ALA A 239 -11.33 9.82 -10.30
CA ALA A 239 -12.36 10.85 -10.45
C ALA A 239 -12.59 11.24 -11.91
N PHE A 240 -11.52 11.58 -12.65
CA PHE A 240 -11.63 11.97 -14.06
C PHE A 240 -12.02 10.80 -14.97
N THR A 241 -11.51 9.58 -14.69
CA THR A 241 -11.92 8.39 -15.46
C THR A 241 -13.42 8.15 -15.31
N LEU A 242 -13.96 8.28 -14.08
CA LEU A 242 -15.40 8.17 -13.84
C LEU A 242 -16.18 9.30 -14.50
N LEU A 243 -15.80 10.57 -14.32
CA LEU A 243 -16.50 11.71 -14.92
C LEU A 243 -16.67 11.55 -16.44
N GLN A 244 -15.59 11.18 -17.14
CA GLN A 244 -15.61 10.99 -18.58
C GLN A 244 -16.34 9.72 -18.99
N PHE A 245 -16.25 8.64 -18.20
CA PHE A 245 -17.02 7.42 -18.42
C PHE A 245 -18.53 7.69 -18.31
N LEU A 246 -18.96 8.40 -17.26
CA LEU A 246 -20.36 8.77 -17.02
C LEU A 246 -20.92 9.63 -18.15
N GLU A 247 -20.13 10.58 -18.65
CA GLU A 247 -20.50 11.41 -19.79
C GLU A 247 -20.73 10.56 -21.06
N LYS A 248 -19.89 9.53 -21.30
CA LYS A 248 -20.02 8.65 -22.48
C LYS A 248 -21.25 7.72 -22.41
N ILE A 249 -21.72 7.35 -21.23
CA ILE A 249 -22.88 6.46 -21.06
C ILE A 249 -24.19 7.20 -20.80
N LYS A 250 -24.18 8.54 -20.70
CA LYS A 250 -25.32 9.34 -20.21
C LYS A 250 -26.60 9.13 -21.02
N ASP A 251 -26.48 8.94 -22.34
CA ASP A 251 -27.59 8.79 -23.29
C ASP A 251 -27.81 7.34 -23.71
N VAL A 252 -27.04 6.39 -23.19
CA VAL A 252 -27.16 4.97 -23.58
C VAL A 252 -28.15 4.23 -22.69
N ASN A 253 -29.09 3.51 -23.29
CA ASN A 253 -29.99 2.60 -22.56
C ASN A 253 -29.27 1.30 -22.19
N LEU A 254 -29.08 1.10 -20.88
CA LEU A 254 -28.45 -0.09 -20.32
C LEU A 254 -29.54 -1.03 -19.79
N GLU A 255 -29.42 -2.32 -20.04
CA GLU A 255 -30.35 -3.33 -19.51
C GLU A 255 -30.35 -3.40 -17.98
N LYS A 256 -29.19 -3.15 -17.37
CA LYS A 256 -28.99 -3.15 -15.92
C LYS A 256 -27.95 -2.09 -15.52
N PRO A 257 -28.04 -1.55 -14.29
CA PRO A 257 -27.03 -0.63 -13.80
C PRO A 257 -25.65 -1.29 -13.74
N ILE A 258 -24.61 -0.58 -14.19
CA ILE A 258 -23.21 -1.01 -14.06
C ILE A 258 -22.80 -0.89 -12.59
N LYS A 259 -22.39 -1.99 -11.96
CA LYS A 259 -21.95 -1.99 -10.55
C LYS A 259 -20.47 -1.62 -10.46
N ILE A 260 -20.16 -0.54 -9.75
CA ILE A 260 -18.82 0.01 -9.61
C ILE A 260 -18.40 -0.04 -8.14
N ALA A 261 -17.24 -0.62 -7.85
CA ALA A 261 -16.59 -0.44 -6.55
C ALA A 261 -15.51 0.65 -6.65
N VAL A 262 -15.46 1.57 -5.69
CA VAL A 262 -14.36 2.52 -5.54
C VAL A 262 -13.71 2.26 -4.19
N ILE A 263 -12.47 1.79 -4.22
CA ILE A 263 -11.76 1.26 -3.05
C ILE A 263 -10.62 2.23 -2.70
N GLU A 264 -10.59 2.71 -1.47
CA GLU A 264 -9.61 3.70 -1.01
C GLU A 264 -9.15 3.35 0.41
N LYS A 265 -7.86 3.51 0.71
CA LYS A 265 -7.34 3.26 2.07
C LYS A 265 -7.78 4.36 3.04
N SER A 266 -8.02 5.57 2.54
CA SER A 266 -8.50 6.71 3.29
C SER A 266 -10.03 6.87 3.16
N LYS A 267 -10.61 7.84 3.89
CA LYS A 267 -12.01 8.22 3.75
C LYS A 267 -12.21 9.38 2.76
N ASP A 268 -11.12 9.93 2.23
CA ASP A 268 -11.09 11.08 1.33
C ASP A 268 -11.21 10.64 -0.14
N PHE A 269 -12.37 10.10 -0.49
CA PHE A 269 -12.63 9.68 -1.86
C PHE A 269 -12.50 10.87 -2.85
N TYR A 270 -11.93 10.58 -4.01
CA TYR A 270 -11.76 11.44 -5.19
C TYR A 270 -10.73 12.57 -5.12
N MET A 271 -10.21 12.85 -3.93
CA MET A 271 -9.23 13.93 -3.73
C MET A 271 -7.79 13.41 -3.76
N GLY A 272 -7.58 12.12 -3.44
CA GLY A 272 -6.22 11.59 -3.23
C GLY A 272 -5.47 12.27 -2.09
N LEU A 273 -4.19 11.93 -1.93
CA LEU A 273 -3.36 12.51 -0.86
C LEU A 273 -3.05 14.01 -1.06
N PRO A 274 -2.67 14.48 -2.27
CA PRO A 274 -2.30 15.89 -2.47
C PRO A 274 -3.46 16.86 -2.28
N TYR A 275 -4.68 16.50 -2.69
CA TYR A 275 -5.84 17.40 -2.60
C TYR A 275 -6.75 17.05 -1.39
N GLY A 276 -6.33 16.05 -0.60
CA GLY A 276 -7.01 15.47 0.55
C GLY A 276 -6.75 16.18 1.88
N ILE A 277 -7.33 15.65 2.98
CA ILE A 277 -7.19 16.20 4.32
C ILE A 277 -5.73 16.16 4.80
N ARG A 278 -4.96 15.20 4.27
CA ARG A 278 -3.55 15.00 4.59
C ARG A 278 -2.67 16.18 4.21
N SER A 279 -3.15 17.06 3.34
CA SER A 279 -2.42 18.22 2.85
C SER A 279 -2.82 19.54 3.53
N GLY A 280 -3.91 19.58 4.30
CA GLY A 280 -4.42 20.81 4.88
C GLY A 280 -5.02 21.79 3.85
N PHE A 281 -5.61 22.87 4.35
CA PHE A 281 -6.23 23.91 3.52
C PHE A 281 -5.24 24.96 3.04
N SER A 282 -4.08 25.10 3.67
CA SER A 282 -3.09 26.16 3.41
C SER A 282 -1.89 25.74 2.56
N SER A 283 -1.90 24.50 2.06
CA SER A 283 -0.91 24.01 1.10
C SER A 283 -1.24 24.49 -0.31
N LEU A 284 -0.33 25.27 -0.89
CA LEU A 284 -0.50 25.92 -2.19
C LEU A 284 -0.03 25.01 -3.34
N LEU A 285 -0.49 25.30 -4.56
CA LEU A 285 0.02 24.66 -5.77
C LEU A 285 1.48 25.08 -6.02
N ILE A 286 2.23 24.23 -6.75
CA ILE A 286 3.61 24.53 -7.17
C ILE A 286 3.69 25.24 -8.54
N THR A 287 2.55 25.41 -9.20
CA THR A 287 2.38 26.13 -10.47
C THR A 287 1.21 27.11 -10.33
N SER A 288 1.08 28.02 -11.30
CA SER A 288 -0.15 28.80 -11.48
C SER A 288 -1.36 27.87 -11.66
N LEU A 289 -2.56 28.38 -11.42
CA LEU A 289 -3.79 27.64 -11.65
C LEU A 289 -3.99 27.31 -13.14
N ALA A 290 -3.61 28.25 -14.03
CA ALA A 290 -3.70 28.08 -15.48
C ALA A 290 -2.80 26.95 -16.00
N ASP A 291 -1.60 26.79 -15.45
CA ASP A 291 -0.70 25.68 -15.82
C ASP A 291 -1.13 24.35 -15.18
N PHE A 292 -1.77 24.42 -14.01
CA PHE A 292 -2.23 23.25 -13.28
C PHE A 292 -3.39 22.53 -13.99
N LEU A 293 -4.39 23.28 -14.46
CA LEU A 293 -5.61 22.73 -15.08
C LEU A 293 -5.74 23.09 -16.57
N PRO A 294 -5.88 22.09 -17.46
CA PRO A 294 -6.14 22.36 -18.86
C PRO A 294 -7.59 22.81 -19.11
N GLN A 295 -7.82 23.50 -20.22
CA GLN A 295 -9.17 23.77 -20.70
C GLN A 295 -9.88 22.51 -21.23
N PRO A 296 -11.23 22.40 -21.11
CA PRO A 296 -12.18 23.35 -20.52
C PRO A 296 -12.34 23.22 -18.98
N GLU A 297 -11.54 22.37 -18.33
CA GLU A 297 -11.71 22.07 -16.91
C GLU A 297 -11.41 23.28 -16.01
N LEU A 298 -10.46 24.11 -16.42
CA LEU A 298 -10.15 25.38 -15.77
C LEU A 298 -11.38 26.30 -15.69
N ASP A 299 -12.09 26.52 -16.80
CA ASP A 299 -13.28 27.39 -16.82
C ASP A 299 -14.37 26.90 -15.85
N PHE A 300 -14.59 25.57 -15.79
CA PHE A 300 -15.54 24.99 -14.85
C PHE A 300 -15.13 25.20 -13.40
N PHE A 301 -13.84 25.07 -13.11
CA PHE A 301 -13.32 25.26 -11.76
C PHE A 301 -13.35 26.73 -11.34
N LEU A 302 -12.98 27.68 -12.21
CA LEU A 302 -13.07 29.12 -11.94
C LEU A 302 -14.50 29.54 -11.60
N LYS A 303 -15.47 29.06 -12.39
CA LYS A 303 -16.89 29.31 -12.12
C LYS A 303 -17.33 28.72 -10.77
N TRP A 304 -16.89 27.52 -10.42
CA TRP A 304 -17.18 26.93 -9.12
C TRP A 304 -16.52 27.72 -7.98
N LEU A 305 -15.28 28.18 -8.17
CA LEU A 305 -14.50 28.91 -7.19
C LEU A 305 -15.14 30.26 -6.84
N SER A 306 -15.62 31.02 -7.84
CA SER A 306 -16.34 32.29 -7.60
C SER A 306 -17.56 32.10 -6.68
N ASN A 307 -18.27 30.96 -6.79
CA ASN A 307 -19.42 30.63 -5.94
C ASN A 307 -19.03 30.13 -4.53
N ASN A 308 -17.80 29.67 -4.33
CA ASN A 308 -17.36 28.99 -3.12
C ASN A 308 -16.24 29.72 -2.36
N LYS A 309 -15.66 30.79 -2.91
CA LYS A 309 -14.45 31.44 -2.38
C LYS A 309 -14.57 31.87 -0.92
N LEU A 310 -15.75 32.30 -0.46
CA LEU A 310 -15.92 32.82 0.90
C LEU A 310 -15.55 31.79 1.97
N TRP A 311 -16.14 30.60 1.94
CA TRP A 311 -15.88 29.57 2.95
C TRP A 311 -14.50 28.93 2.76
N LEU A 312 -14.03 28.82 1.51
CA LEU A 312 -12.71 28.30 1.19
C LEU A 312 -11.60 29.18 1.79
N LEU A 313 -11.74 30.51 1.68
CA LEU A 313 -10.81 31.47 2.24
C LEU A 313 -10.88 31.50 3.78
N GLU A 314 -12.04 31.26 4.39
CA GLU A 314 -12.18 31.10 5.84
C GLU A 314 -11.40 29.87 6.34
N GLU A 315 -11.55 28.70 5.70
CA GLU A 315 -10.78 27.50 6.06
C GLU A 315 -9.28 27.69 5.79
N PHE A 316 -8.90 28.37 4.71
CA PHE A 316 -7.50 28.73 4.44
C PHE A 316 -6.91 29.60 5.56
N LYS A 317 -7.63 30.62 6.04
CA LYS A 317 -7.19 31.48 7.16
C LYS A 317 -7.07 30.72 8.48
N LYS A 318 -7.94 29.73 8.71
CA LYS A 318 -7.99 28.95 9.93
C LYS A 318 -6.85 27.92 10.00
N ASP A 319 -6.52 27.33 8.87
CA ASP A 319 -5.45 26.33 8.74
C ASP A 319 -4.05 26.98 8.59
N GLY A 320 -3.99 28.15 7.97
CA GLY A 320 -2.77 28.91 7.71
C GLY A 320 -2.37 29.87 8.84
N GLY A 321 -1.09 30.22 8.88
CA GLY A 321 -0.55 31.20 9.82
C GLY A 321 -0.10 32.51 9.15
N THR A 322 1.11 32.98 9.47
CA THR A 322 1.63 34.28 9.03
C THR A 322 1.82 34.37 7.52
N LEU A 323 2.51 33.38 6.91
CA LEU A 323 2.76 33.39 5.47
C LEU A 323 1.45 33.27 4.68
N SER A 324 0.51 32.48 5.18
CA SER A 324 -0.83 32.37 4.61
C SER A 324 -1.60 33.70 4.68
N LYS A 325 -1.51 34.44 5.79
CA LYS A 325 -2.11 35.79 5.90
C LYS A 325 -1.46 36.80 4.96
N GLU A 326 -0.15 36.73 4.79
CA GLU A 326 0.58 37.56 3.83
C GLU A 326 0.18 37.26 2.40
N TRP A 327 0.03 35.99 2.05
CA TRP A 327 -0.48 35.55 0.75
C TRP A 327 -1.86 36.14 0.45
N LEU A 328 -2.80 36.07 1.41
CA LEU A 328 -4.13 36.67 1.27
C LEU A 328 -4.08 38.18 1.07
N LYS A 329 -3.17 38.86 1.79
CA LYS A 329 -3.00 40.31 1.67
C LYS A 329 -2.43 40.68 0.30
N LYS A 330 -1.43 39.93 -0.17
CA LYS A 330 -0.75 40.13 -1.46
C LYS A 330 -1.72 39.98 -2.64
N HIS A 331 -2.61 38.99 -2.57
CA HIS A 331 -3.52 38.63 -3.67
C HIS A 331 -4.98 39.08 -3.45
N LYS A 332 -5.21 40.03 -2.54
CA LYS A 332 -6.56 40.46 -2.17
C LYS A 332 -7.36 40.98 -3.36
N GLU A 333 -6.75 41.83 -4.19
CA GLU A 333 -7.41 42.45 -5.34
C GLU A 333 -7.79 41.40 -6.40
N ASP A 334 -6.87 40.49 -6.71
CA ASP A 334 -7.08 39.39 -7.65
C ASP A 334 -8.25 38.49 -7.19
N ILE A 335 -8.25 38.09 -5.91
CA ILE A 335 -9.29 37.25 -5.30
C ILE A 335 -10.66 37.95 -5.29
N ASP A 336 -10.69 39.24 -4.95
CA ASP A 336 -11.94 40.02 -4.90
C ASP A 336 -12.55 40.14 -6.32
N ASN A 337 -11.70 40.28 -7.35
CA ASN A 337 -12.07 40.40 -8.77
C ASN A 337 -12.17 39.05 -9.54
N ASP A 338 -12.10 37.91 -8.85
CA ASP A 338 -12.12 36.57 -9.45
C ASP A 338 -11.03 36.30 -10.52
N GLN A 339 -9.86 36.93 -10.37
CA GLN A 339 -8.68 36.67 -11.19
C GLN A 339 -7.81 35.63 -10.48
N TRP A 340 -7.96 34.35 -10.84
CA TRP A 340 -7.32 33.23 -10.11
C TRP A 340 -6.24 32.52 -10.93
N GLU A 341 -6.21 32.74 -12.23
CA GLU A 341 -5.45 31.99 -13.23
C GLU A 341 -3.95 32.00 -12.95
N ASP A 342 -3.41 33.18 -12.63
CA ASP A 342 -1.98 33.36 -12.36
C ASP A 342 -1.62 33.07 -10.89
N LEU A 343 -2.59 32.71 -10.05
CA LEU A 343 -2.39 32.46 -8.64
C LEU A 343 -1.97 31.01 -8.34
N PHE A 344 -1.06 30.87 -7.40
CA PHE A 344 -0.69 29.58 -6.79
C PHE A 344 -1.69 29.29 -5.68
N ILE A 345 -2.90 28.87 -6.06
CA ILE A 345 -4.02 28.72 -5.12
C ILE A 345 -3.83 27.52 -4.17
N PRO A 346 -4.58 27.45 -3.05
CA PRO A 346 -4.57 26.28 -2.20
C PRO A 346 -5.09 25.03 -2.93
N ARG A 347 -4.27 23.97 -2.96
CA ARG A 347 -4.58 22.75 -3.70
C ARG A 347 -5.83 22.02 -3.19
N ARG A 348 -6.19 22.26 -1.93
CA ARG A 348 -7.43 21.75 -1.32
C ARG A 348 -8.70 22.32 -1.96
N PHE A 349 -8.66 23.53 -2.52
CA PHE A 349 -9.82 24.12 -3.20
C PHE A 349 -10.21 23.28 -4.42
N PHE A 350 -9.21 22.83 -5.19
CA PHE A 350 -9.42 21.90 -6.29
C PHE A 350 -9.91 20.52 -5.80
N GLY A 351 -9.41 20.04 -4.66
CA GLY A 351 -9.88 18.81 -4.03
C GLY A 351 -11.38 18.82 -3.71
N GLU A 352 -11.87 19.91 -3.12
CA GLU A 352 -13.30 20.07 -2.80
C GLU A 352 -14.14 20.15 -4.09
N TYR A 353 -13.69 20.92 -5.08
CA TYR A 353 -14.34 20.98 -6.40
C TYR A 353 -14.47 19.61 -7.07
N ILE A 354 -13.37 18.85 -7.19
CA ILE A 354 -13.39 17.59 -7.94
C ILE A 354 -14.25 16.54 -7.23
N LYS A 355 -14.22 16.52 -5.89
CA LYS A 355 -15.07 15.66 -5.06
C LYS A 355 -16.54 15.99 -5.24
N GLU A 356 -16.92 17.26 -5.17
CA GLU A 356 -18.31 17.68 -5.39
C GLU A 356 -18.77 17.30 -6.80
N LYS A 357 -17.96 17.62 -7.81
CA LYS A 357 -18.26 17.35 -9.22
C LYS A 357 -18.50 15.86 -9.50
N VAL A 358 -17.64 14.97 -9.01
CA VAL A 358 -17.78 13.53 -9.28
C VAL A 358 -18.94 12.92 -8.50
N LEU A 359 -19.16 13.31 -7.24
CA LEU A 359 -20.30 12.83 -6.46
C LEU A 359 -21.63 13.25 -7.09
N PHE A 360 -21.74 14.50 -7.55
CA PHE A 360 -22.91 14.98 -8.27
C PHE A 360 -23.19 14.18 -9.55
N GLN A 361 -22.16 13.90 -10.36
CA GLN A 361 -22.37 13.10 -11.59
C GLN A 361 -22.71 11.64 -11.28
N ILE A 362 -22.14 11.06 -10.22
CA ILE A 362 -22.51 9.71 -9.74
C ILE A 362 -23.99 9.69 -9.35
N GLU A 363 -24.43 10.59 -8.47
CA GLU A 363 -25.82 10.66 -8.01
C GLU A 363 -26.79 10.85 -9.18
N LYS A 364 -26.45 11.73 -10.12
CA LYS A 364 -27.22 11.94 -11.35
C LYS A 364 -27.32 10.67 -12.19
N ALA A 365 -26.26 9.88 -12.32
CA ALA A 365 -26.26 8.63 -13.07
C ALA A 365 -27.01 7.50 -12.32
N GLU A 366 -26.91 7.44 -10.99
CA GLU A 366 -27.63 6.49 -10.14
C GLU A 366 -29.14 6.75 -10.14
N SER A 367 -29.57 8.02 -10.06
CA SER A 367 -31.00 8.40 -10.16
C SER A 367 -31.64 8.00 -11.49
N LYS A 368 -30.83 7.89 -12.55
CA LYS A 368 -31.23 7.39 -13.88
C LYS A 368 -31.08 5.88 -14.04
N GLY A 369 -30.67 5.17 -12.97
CA GLY A 369 -30.46 3.71 -12.98
C GLY A 369 -29.32 3.24 -13.90
N LYS A 370 -28.38 4.11 -14.27
CA LYS A 370 -27.28 3.75 -15.19
C LYS A 370 -26.15 3.01 -14.49
N ILE A 371 -25.88 3.36 -13.25
CA ILE A 371 -24.80 2.79 -12.44
C ILE A 371 -25.28 2.52 -11.02
N LYS A 372 -24.46 1.79 -10.26
CA LYS A 372 -24.51 1.74 -8.80
C LYS A 372 -23.09 1.75 -8.27
N VAL A 373 -22.73 2.75 -7.46
CA VAL A 373 -21.38 2.94 -6.93
C VAL A 373 -21.33 2.58 -5.45
N ASN A 374 -20.37 1.74 -5.08
CA ASN A 374 -20.08 1.43 -3.68
C ASN A 374 -18.68 1.96 -3.32
N HIS A 375 -18.61 2.86 -2.36
CA HIS A 375 -17.35 3.35 -1.77
C HIS A 375 -16.91 2.44 -0.63
N ILE A 376 -15.69 1.92 -0.70
CA ILE A 376 -15.16 0.93 0.24
C ILE A 376 -13.84 1.43 0.82
N SER A 377 -13.76 1.58 2.14
CA SER A 377 -12.59 2.11 2.83
C SER A 377 -11.73 1.00 3.44
N VAL A 378 -10.80 0.45 2.66
CA VAL A 378 -9.93 -0.67 3.03
C VAL A 378 -8.54 -0.57 2.40
N ILE A 379 -7.54 -1.18 3.05
CA ILE A 379 -6.21 -1.37 2.46
C ILE A 379 -6.23 -2.65 1.62
N VAL A 380 -5.97 -2.52 0.33
CA VAL A 380 -5.83 -3.65 -0.59
C VAL A 380 -4.43 -4.23 -0.47
N ASN A 381 -4.34 -5.53 -0.21
CA ASN A 381 -3.10 -6.28 -0.03
C ASN A 381 -2.74 -7.15 -1.24
N ASP A 382 -3.73 -7.55 -2.05
CA ASP A 382 -3.51 -8.42 -3.20
C ASP A 382 -4.69 -8.34 -4.20
N ILE A 383 -4.45 -8.68 -5.46
CA ILE A 383 -5.46 -8.76 -6.52
C ILE A 383 -5.19 -10.01 -7.35
N ILE A 384 -6.09 -11.00 -7.26
CA ILE A 384 -5.89 -12.33 -7.85
C ILE A 384 -6.95 -12.58 -8.93
N ASN A 385 -6.54 -13.04 -10.11
CA ASN A 385 -7.47 -13.53 -11.13
C ASN A 385 -8.03 -14.90 -10.75
N ASN A 386 -9.35 -15.08 -10.82
CA ASN A 386 -10.05 -16.34 -10.58
C ASN A 386 -11.19 -16.51 -11.60
N ASP A 387 -10.92 -17.27 -12.67
CA ASP A 387 -11.90 -17.67 -13.69
C ASP A 387 -12.64 -16.49 -14.36
N GLY A 388 -11.90 -15.48 -14.81
CA GLY A 388 -12.45 -14.35 -15.58
C GLY A 388 -13.00 -13.20 -14.73
N ALA A 389 -12.80 -13.23 -13.41
CA ALA A 389 -12.99 -12.11 -12.51
C ALA A 389 -11.80 -11.99 -11.54
N TYR A 390 -11.63 -10.81 -10.96
CA TYR A 390 -10.57 -10.50 -10.00
C TYR A 390 -11.11 -10.47 -8.58
N GLN A 391 -10.39 -11.14 -7.68
CA GLN A 391 -10.56 -11.05 -6.23
C GLN A 391 -9.59 -10.00 -5.69
N ILE A 392 -10.14 -8.89 -5.22
CA ILE A 392 -9.39 -7.82 -4.56
C ILE A 392 -9.43 -8.13 -3.05
N ILE A 393 -8.25 -8.42 -2.50
CA ILE A 393 -8.07 -8.90 -1.13
C ILE A 393 -7.69 -7.72 -0.25
N SER A 394 -8.47 -7.51 0.81
CA SER A 394 -8.13 -6.62 1.91
C SER A 394 -8.19 -7.37 3.24
N GLU A 395 -7.76 -6.74 4.33
CA GLU A 395 -7.87 -7.32 5.68
C GLU A 395 -9.33 -7.49 6.14
N LYS A 396 -10.23 -6.62 5.68
CA LYS A 396 -11.61 -6.51 6.17
C LYS A 396 -12.64 -7.13 5.23
N GLU A 397 -12.38 -7.05 3.93
CA GLU A 397 -13.34 -7.39 2.89
C GLU A 397 -12.68 -8.16 1.74
N LYS A 398 -13.46 -9.02 1.10
CA LYS A 398 -13.13 -9.61 -0.20
C LYS A 398 -14.07 -9.05 -1.23
N ILE A 399 -13.52 -8.37 -2.22
CA ILE A 399 -14.27 -7.70 -3.27
C ILE A 399 -14.03 -8.46 -4.56
N VAL A 400 -15.10 -8.79 -5.30
CA VAL A 400 -14.98 -9.49 -6.58
C VAL A 400 -15.43 -8.57 -7.70
N SER A 401 -14.59 -8.40 -8.72
CA SER A 401 -14.90 -7.52 -9.85
C SER A 401 -14.48 -8.14 -11.17
N LYS A 402 -15.27 -7.96 -12.24
CA LYS A 402 -14.90 -8.41 -13.59
C LYS A 402 -13.73 -7.63 -14.17
N LYS A 403 -13.70 -6.31 -13.91
CA LYS A 403 -12.62 -5.40 -14.31
C LYS A 403 -11.98 -4.74 -13.10
N VAL A 404 -10.68 -4.53 -13.15
CA VAL A 404 -9.95 -3.80 -12.11
C VAL A 404 -9.16 -2.67 -12.74
N ILE A 405 -9.19 -1.51 -12.09
CA ILE A 405 -8.41 -0.33 -12.46
C ILE A 405 -7.54 0.01 -11.25
N LEU A 406 -6.23 -0.21 -11.36
CA LEU A 406 -5.26 0.22 -10.35
C LEU A 406 -4.91 1.69 -10.57
N ALA A 407 -5.29 2.54 -9.61
CA ALA A 407 -5.17 3.99 -9.66
C ALA A 407 -4.62 4.54 -8.32
N ILE A 408 -3.58 3.90 -7.79
CA ILE A 408 -3.00 4.20 -6.46
C ILE A 408 -1.97 5.34 -6.46
N GLY A 409 -1.79 6.03 -7.59
CA GLY A 409 -0.87 7.16 -7.72
C GLY A 409 0.58 6.73 -7.84
N SER A 410 1.49 7.41 -7.15
CA SER A 410 2.94 7.17 -7.24
C SER A 410 3.38 5.92 -6.45
N PRO A 411 4.56 5.35 -6.77
CA PRO A 411 5.14 4.26 -5.98
C PRO A 411 5.32 4.67 -4.49
N PRO A 412 5.47 3.70 -3.57
CA PRO A 412 5.55 3.97 -2.13
C PRO A 412 6.70 4.93 -1.79
N PRO A 413 6.61 5.72 -0.71
CA PRO A 413 7.70 6.59 -0.29
C PRO A 413 8.96 5.77 0.03
N ARG A 414 10.11 6.27 -0.40
CA ARG A 414 11.42 5.67 -0.13
C ARG A 414 11.75 5.79 1.35
N LYS A 415 12.06 4.67 1.99
CA LYS A 415 12.49 4.64 3.39
C LYS A 415 14.00 4.83 3.48
N ILE A 416 14.44 5.68 4.39
CA ILE A 416 15.86 5.99 4.62
C ILE A 416 16.37 5.53 6.00
N TRP A 417 15.52 4.89 6.80
CA TRP A 417 15.85 4.23 8.07
C TRP A 417 14.96 2.99 8.31
N SER A 418 15.39 2.03 9.13
CA SER A 418 14.67 0.77 9.40
C SER A 418 13.52 0.94 10.38
N THR A 419 12.39 0.28 10.10
CA THR A 419 11.15 0.38 10.89
C THR A 419 11.26 -0.15 12.33
N ASP A 420 12.17 -1.11 12.58
CA ASP A 420 12.29 -1.74 13.90
C ASP A 420 13.17 -0.98 14.89
N THR A 421 13.80 0.13 14.49
CA THR A 421 14.77 0.84 15.34
C THR A 421 14.63 2.35 15.42
N ASP A 422 13.95 3.04 14.48
CA ASP A 422 14.06 4.50 14.37
C ASP A 422 12.75 5.30 14.58
N GLU A 423 11.55 4.74 14.34
CA GLU A 423 10.32 5.38 14.83
C GLU A 423 10.21 5.32 16.37
N SER A 424 10.92 4.37 16.99
CA SER A 424 11.08 4.24 18.44
C SER A 424 12.18 5.14 19.03
N LYS A 425 13.01 5.81 18.21
CA LYS A 425 13.96 6.83 18.67
C LYS A 425 13.30 8.21 18.80
N ASN A 426 12.08 8.25 19.33
CA ASN A 426 11.58 9.44 20.01
C ASN A 426 12.32 9.54 21.36
N ASN A 427 13.62 9.82 21.30
CA ASN A 427 14.42 10.20 22.47
C ASN A 427 14.28 11.71 22.68
N THR A 428 14.64 12.20 23.87
CA THR A 428 14.58 13.63 24.25
C THR A 428 15.38 14.59 23.34
N GLY A 429 16.23 14.07 22.44
CA GLY A 429 17.14 14.87 21.60
C GLY A 429 16.82 14.97 20.10
N ILE A 430 15.98 14.09 19.54
CA ILE A 430 15.72 14.03 18.09
C ILE A 430 14.31 13.53 17.73
N LYS A 431 13.75 14.08 16.64
CA LYS A 431 12.48 13.70 16.03
C LYS A 431 12.67 13.32 14.55
N LEU A 432 12.16 12.15 14.15
CA LEU A 432 12.29 11.63 12.78
C LEU A 432 10.91 11.51 12.11
N PHE A 433 10.78 12.03 10.88
CA PHE A 433 9.57 11.95 10.08
C PHE A 433 9.84 11.22 8.76
N GLY A 434 9.42 9.95 8.67
CA GLY A 434 9.74 9.07 7.54
C GLY A 434 8.88 9.33 6.31
N ASP A 435 7.68 9.85 6.54
CA ASP A 435 6.77 10.39 5.55
C ASP A 435 5.95 11.50 6.24
N PRO A 436 6.15 12.79 5.88
CA PRO A 436 5.45 13.91 6.51
C PRO A 436 3.94 13.93 6.23
N TYR A 437 3.43 13.09 5.34
CA TYR A 437 2.01 12.98 5.02
C TYR A 437 1.36 11.69 5.56
N ALA A 438 2.12 10.83 6.25
CA ALA A 438 1.63 9.54 6.74
C ALA A 438 0.39 9.69 7.63
N VAL A 439 0.45 10.65 8.57
CA VAL A 439 -0.64 11.04 9.49
C VAL A 439 -1.35 12.33 9.06
N GLY A 440 -0.93 12.93 7.95
CA GLY A 440 -1.35 14.25 7.49
C GLY A 440 -0.48 15.37 8.05
N ILE A 441 -0.23 16.38 7.23
CA ILE A 441 0.75 17.44 7.50
C ILE A 441 0.46 18.18 8.81
N ASN A 442 -0.80 18.47 9.12
CA ASN A 442 -1.17 19.18 10.35
C ASN A 442 -0.82 18.39 11.62
N ASN A 443 -0.94 17.06 11.59
CA ASN A 443 -0.52 16.22 12.70
C ASN A 443 1.00 16.17 12.81
N THR A 444 1.72 16.11 11.67
CA THR A 444 3.18 16.25 11.65
C THR A 444 3.65 17.59 12.21
N LEU A 445 2.97 18.69 11.89
CA LEU A 445 3.27 20.01 12.46
C LEU A 445 3.00 20.05 13.96
N LYS A 446 1.90 19.44 14.42
CA LYS A 446 1.61 19.32 15.85
C LYS A 446 2.71 18.53 16.59
N ASP A 447 3.20 17.43 16.01
CA ASP A 447 4.30 16.65 16.59
C ASP A 447 5.60 17.46 16.65
N ILE A 448 5.82 18.38 15.70
CA ILE A 448 6.92 19.34 15.73
C ILE A 448 6.70 20.35 16.87
N ASP A 449 5.50 20.91 17.02
CA ASP A 449 5.17 21.85 18.09
C ASP A 449 5.37 21.21 19.48
N ASP A 450 4.88 19.99 19.67
CA ASP A 450 5.04 19.22 20.90
C ASP A 450 6.54 19.02 21.22
N PHE A 451 7.34 18.62 20.23
CA PHE A 451 8.80 18.45 20.39
C PHE A 451 9.54 19.77 20.70
N LEU A 452 9.19 20.87 20.04
CA LEU A 452 9.78 22.18 20.33
C LEU A 452 9.42 22.65 21.74
N SER A 453 8.22 22.33 22.23
CA SER A 453 7.78 22.69 23.59
C SER A 453 8.60 22.01 24.70
N GLU A 454 9.18 20.84 24.41
CA GLU A 454 10.11 20.12 25.28
C GLU A 454 11.53 20.70 25.25
N ARG A 455 11.84 21.54 24.26
CA ARG A 455 13.19 22.08 23.96
C ARG A 455 13.27 23.61 24.08
N LYS A 456 12.40 24.25 24.85
CA LYS A 456 12.25 25.73 24.92
C LYS A 456 13.57 26.52 25.03
N ASP A 457 14.56 26.00 25.77
CA ASP A 457 15.83 26.69 26.03
C ASP A 457 17.00 26.17 25.16
N SER A 458 16.72 25.37 24.13
CA SER A 458 17.75 24.75 23.30
C SER A 458 17.54 25.07 21.81
N PRO A 459 18.58 25.53 21.09
CA PRO A 459 18.47 25.73 19.65
C PRO A 459 18.09 24.42 18.97
N THR A 460 17.20 24.52 17.98
CA THR A 460 16.68 23.39 17.23
C THR A 460 17.00 23.55 15.76
N ASN A 461 17.68 22.56 15.19
CA ASN A 461 18.04 22.52 13.78
C ASN A 461 17.19 21.47 13.04
N VAL A 462 16.69 21.84 11.86
CA VAL A 462 15.82 21.00 11.04
C VAL A 462 16.56 20.57 9.77
N LEU A 463 16.66 19.27 9.54
CA LEU A 463 17.19 18.67 8.32
C LEU A 463 16.05 18.11 7.47
N ILE A 464 15.87 18.65 6.27
CA ILE A 464 14.91 18.16 5.28
C ILE A 464 15.72 17.45 4.17
N ILE A 465 15.49 16.15 4.01
CA ILE A 465 16.20 15.31 3.06
C ILE A 465 15.41 15.28 1.76
N GLY A 466 15.89 15.98 0.76
CA GLY A 466 15.19 16.23 -0.51
C GLY A 466 15.18 17.72 -0.83
N ALA A 467 14.78 18.02 -2.07
CA ALA A 467 14.57 19.39 -2.56
C ALA A 467 13.46 19.39 -3.62
N ASN A 468 12.42 18.59 -3.41
CA ASN A 468 11.23 18.52 -4.26
C ASN A 468 10.10 19.37 -3.66
N ALA A 469 8.92 19.33 -4.29
CA ALA A 469 7.73 20.03 -3.80
C ALA A 469 7.43 19.75 -2.31
N SER A 470 7.56 18.50 -1.86
CA SER A 470 7.33 18.15 -0.45
C SER A 470 8.34 18.77 0.51
N ALA A 471 9.62 18.87 0.12
CA ALA A 471 10.64 19.53 0.93
C ALA A 471 10.34 21.04 1.12
N LEU A 472 9.97 21.69 0.02
CA LEU A 472 9.59 23.11 0.01
C LEU A 472 8.31 23.37 0.81
N GLU A 473 7.31 22.52 0.64
CA GLU A 473 6.06 22.59 1.40
C GLU A 473 6.29 22.44 2.90
N MET A 474 7.12 21.48 3.32
CA MET A 474 7.45 21.31 4.73
C MET A 474 8.18 22.54 5.29
N LEU A 475 9.14 23.09 4.55
CA LEU A 475 9.83 24.31 4.97
C LEU A 475 8.85 25.47 5.13
N TYR A 476 8.00 25.70 4.15
CA TYR A 476 6.98 26.76 4.17
C TYR A 476 6.00 26.57 5.32
N LYS A 477 5.44 25.37 5.47
CA LYS A 477 4.46 25.07 6.51
C LYS A 477 5.06 25.19 7.90
N ILE A 478 6.33 24.85 8.11
CA ILE A 478 7.03 25.07 9.38
C ILE A 478 7.17 26.57 9.67
N ASN A 479 7.51 27.38 8.66
CA ASN A 479 7.71 28.82 8.80
C ASN A 479 6.42 29.65 8.79
N ASP A 480 5.27 29.02 8.52
CA ASP A 480 3.96 29.65 8.53
C ASP A 480 3.48 29.99 9.97
N ASP A 481 4.15 29.53 11.03
CA ASP A 481 3.79 29.87 12.43
C ASP A 481 4.97 30.50 13.19
N PRO A 482 4.83 31.74 13.70
CA PRO A 482 5.86 32.43 14.47
C PRO A 482 6.40 31.60 15.64
N LYS A 483 5.56 30.81 16.32
CA LYS A 483 6.00 30.00 17.46
C LYS A 483 7.10 29.01 17.08
N ARG A 484 7.03 28.45 15.87
CA ARG A 484 8.04 27.53 15.34
C ARG A 484 9.27 28.30 14.85
N VAL A 485 9.05 29.41 14.14
CA VAL A 485 10.12 30.28 13.63
C VAL A 485 10.99 30.79 14.77
N ASP A 486 10.43 31.17 15.91
CA ASP A 486 11.18 31.72 17.04
C ASP A 486 12.09 30.69 17.73
N HIS A 487 11.75 29.39 17.65
CA HIS A 487 12.50 28.30 18.32
C HIS A 487 13.49 27.58 17.40
N ILE A 488 13.22 27.55 16.09
CA ILE A 488 14.08 26.86 15.12
C ILE A 488 15.23 27.77 14.74
N HIS A 489 16.47 27.33 14.98
CA HIS A 489 17.65 28.12 14.67
C HIS A 489 17.97 28.08 13.17
N LYS A 490 18.11 26.88 12.61
CA LYS A 490 18.59 26.69 11.23
C LYS A 490 17.90 25.53 10.51
N PHE A 491 17.72 25.70 9.20
CA PHE A 491 17.21 24.69 8.27
C PHE A 491 18.33 24.23 7.35
N TYR A 492 18.41 22.91 7.15
CA TYR A 492 19.26 22.28 6.16
C TYR A 492 18.40 21.57 5.14
N PHE A 493 18.62 21.84 3.87
CA PHE A 493 18.23 20.94 2.80
C PHE A 493 19.39 20.01 2.47
N MET A 494 19.09 18.77 2.15
CA MET A 494 20.08 17.83 1.62
C MET A 494 19.57 17.19 0.34
N SER A 495 20.26 17.43 -0.78
CA SER A 495 19.90 16.83 -2.05
C SER A 495 21.13 16.58 -2.91
N THR A 496 21.00 15.70 -3.90
CA THR A 496 22.14 15.27 -4.73
C THR A 496 22.87 16.43 -5.41
N LEU A 497 22.17 17.48 -5.86
CA LEU A 497 22.82 18.59 -6.56
C LEU A 497 23.02 19.84 -5.69
N GLY A 498 22.40 19.90 -4.50
CA GLY A 498 22.44 21.11 -3.66
C GLY A 498 21.75 22.33 -4.30
N ILE A 499 20.77 22.10 -5.19
CA ILE A 499 20.06 23.17 -5.91
C ILE A 499 18.60 23.19 -5.46
N VAL A 500 18.13 24.37 -5.06
CA VAL A 500 16.72 24.63 -4.75
C VAL A 500 15.97 24.85 -6.07
N PRO A 501 14.77 24.27 -6.24
CA PRO A 501 13.94 24.55 -7.42
C PRO A 501 13.66 26.04 -7.59
N ASP A 502 13.57 26.48 -8.84
CA ASP A 502 13.38 27.89 -9.20
C ASP A 502 11.90 28.23 -9.40
N ALA A 503 11.49 29.45 -9.11
CA ALA A 503 10.07 29.86 -9.20
C ALA A 503 9.80 31.03 -10.15
N VAL A 504 10.83 31.72 -10.63
CA VAL A 504 10.63 32.98 -11.37
C VAL A 504 10.97 32.79 -12.84
N GLU A 505 9.98 33.05 -13.70
CA GLU A 505 10.23 33.22 -15.13
C GLU A 505 10.77 34.63 -15.41
N ASP A 506 11.93 34.73 -16.05
CA ASP A 506 12.47 36.00 -16.55
C ASP A 506 11.95 36.22 -17.98
N GLU A 507 10.77 36.80 -18.13
CA GLU A 507 10.15 37.01 -19.46
C GLU A 507 11.03 37.80 -20.42
N THR A 508 11.82 38.74 -19.90
CA THR A 508 12.62 39.66 -20.72
C THR A 508 13.84 38.95 -21.30
N LYS A 509 14.56 38.18 -20.48
CA LYS A 509 15.69 37.38 -20.96
C LYS A 509 15.24 36.07 -21.61
N GLY A 510 14.10 35.53 -21.20
CA GLY A 510 13.47 34.34 -21.76
C GLY A 510 13.16 34.48 -23.25
N LYS A 511 12.71 35.66 -23.69
CA LYS A 511 12.54 35.99 -25.13
C LYS A 511 13.83 35.85 -25.95
N LYS A 512 15.00 35.91 -25.32
CA LYS A 512 16.32 35.76 -25.97
C LYS A 512 16.83 34.31 -25.91
N PHE A 513 16.23 33.47 -25.08
CA PHE A 513 16.58 32.08 -24.96
C PHE A 513 15.88 31.26 -26.04
N SER A 514 16.62 30.38 -26.69
CA SER A 514 16.10 29.40 -27.64
C SER A 514 16.91 28.13 -27.48
N PRO A 515 16.29 26.94 -27.38
CA PRO A 515 16.97 25.67 -27.25
C PRO A 515 17.55 25.25 -28.60
N LYS A 516 18.65 25.89 -28.99
CA LYS A 516 19.27 25.74 -30.32
C LYS A 516 19.84 24.34 -30.51
N ASN A 517 20.37 23.74 -29.45
CA ASN A 517 20.94 22.39 -29.53
C ASN A 517 19.83 21.35 -29.73
N LEU A 518 18.67 21.50 -29.08
CA LEU A 518 17.52 20.63 -29.35
C LEU A 518 16.95 20.86 -30.75
N PHE A 519 16.82 22.11 -31.19
CA PHE A 519 16.31 22.37 -32.54
C PHE A 519 17.24 21.88 -33.65
N SER A 520 18.55 21.83 -33.44
CA SER A 520 19.48 21.30 -34.44
C SER A 520 19.34 19.78 -34.65
N LEU A 521 18.74 19.05 -33.70
CA LEU A 521 18.49 17.62 -33.83
C LEU A 521 17.35 17.29 -34.80
N GLN A 522 16.53 18.26 -35.22
CA GLN A 522 15.41 18.02 -36.15
C GLN A 522 15.85 17.53 -37.53
N SER A 523 17.10 17.80 -37.92
CA SER A 523 17.68 17.31 -39.18
C SER A 523 18.42 15.98 -39.04
N SER A 524 18.40 15.34 -37.86
CA SER A 524 19.07 14.06 -37.65
C SER A 524 18.31 12.92 -38.33
N GLU A 525 19.00 12.10 -39.13
CA GLU A 525 18.41 10.89 -39.74
C GLU A 525 18.19 9.76 -38.72
N HIS A 526 19.07 9.67 -37.71
CA HIS A 526 19.00 8.66 -36.64
C HIS A 526 19.08 9.36 -35.28
N LEU A 527 17.91 9.67 -34.71
CA LEU A 527 17.80 10.37 -33.43
C LEU A 527 17.72 9.37 -32.27
N THR A 528 18.51 9.59 -31.22
CA THR A 528 18.46 8.79 -29.98
C THR A 528 18.01 9.62 -28.78
N ALA A 529 17.48 8.96 -27.75
CA ALA A 529 17.11 9.61 -26.50
C ALA A 529 18.32 10.27 -25.80
N GLU A 530 19.50 9.65 -25.89
CA GLU A 530 20.75 10.18 -25.33
C GLU A 530 21.16 11.50 -26.01
N GLN A 531 21.03 11.59 -27.35
CA GLN A 531 21.28 12.85 -28.07
C GLN A 531 20.36 13.97 -27.59
N ILE A 532 19.08 13.67 -27.34
CA ILE A 532 18.13 14.64 -26.79
C ILE A 532 18.54 15.08 -25.38
N VAL A 533 19.00 14.18 -24.51
CA VAL A 533 19.50 14.54 -23.17
C VAL A 533 20.70 15.47 -23.27
N HIS A 534 21.71 15.11 -24.07
CA HIS A 534 22.92 15.92 -24.24
C HIS A 534 22.59 17.31 -24.79
N ALA A 535 21.73 17.40 -25.80
CA ALA A 535 21.29 18.68 -26.35
C ALA A 535 20.49 19.50 -25.33
N ALA A 536 19.57 18.89 -24.59
CA ALA A 536 18.81 19.56 -23.54
C ALA A 536 19.72 20.09 -22.43
N PHE A 537 20.73 19.33 -22.00
CA PHE A 537 21.68 19.78 -21.00
C PHE A 537 22.54 20.94 -21.50
N ALA A 538 23.01 20.89 -22.75
CA ALA A 538 23.73 22.02 -23.35
C ALA A 538 22.86 23.29 -23.42
N ASP A 539 21.58 23.16 -23.78
CA ASP A 539 20.65 24.29 -23.76
C ASP A 539 20.39 24.82 -22.35
N LEU A 540 20.32 23.94 -21.35
CA LEU A 540 20.18 24.33 -19.93
C LEU A 540 21.44 25.01 -19.39
N ASP A 541 22.64 24.59 -19.79
CA ASP A 541 23.90 25.24 -19.43
C ASP A 541 23.97 26.67 -20.00
N VAL A 542 23.45 26.88 -21.22
CA VAL A 542 23.32 28.22 -21.81
C VAL A 542 22.33 29.07 -21.01
N ALA A 543 21.18 28.53 -20.61
CA ALA A 543 20.21 29.23 -19.77
C ALA A 543 20.80 29.63 -18.41
N GLU A 544 21.58 28.74 -17.80
CA GLU A 544 22.27 28.99 -16.53
C GLU A 544 23.32 30.11 -16.68
N ALA A 545 24.13 30.09 -17.74
CA ALA A 545 25.06 31.17 -18.05
C ALA A 545 24.37 32.52 -18.30
N MET A 546 23.17 32.50 -18.88
CA MET A 546 22.32 33.69 -19.06
C MET A 546 21.62 34.15 -17.77
N LYS A 547 21.64 33.34 -16.71
CA LYS A 547 20.95 33.59 -15.43
C LYS A 547 19.47 33.94 -15.63
N ILE A 548 18.77 33.11 -16.41
CA ILE A 548 17.33 33.28 -16.69
C ILE A 548 16.43 32.41 -15.81
N GLY A 549 17.03 31.49 -15.04
CA GLY A 549 16.27 30.59 -14.18
C GLY A 549 15.73 29.34 -14.90
N ALA A 550 15.49 28.28 -14.13
CA ALA A 550 15.05 26.99 -14.66
C ALA A 550 13.60 27.03 -15.17
N ALA A 551 12.73 27.79 -14.49
CA ALA A 551 11.32 27.94 -14.87
C ALA A 551 11.16 28.48 -16.30
N THR A 552 11.92 29.53 -16.65
CA THR A 552 11.96 30.14 -17.99
C THR A 552 12.29 29.17 -19.12
N THR A 553 12.95 28.05 -18.82
CA THR A 553 13.37 27.06 -19.83
C THR A 553 12.33 25.98 -20.11
N VAL A 554 11.35 25.78 -19.22
CA VAL A 554 10.41 24.64 -19.27
C VAL A 554 9.59 24.64 -20.56
N LYS A 555 8.94 25.76 -20.87
CA LYS A 555 8.11 25.91 -22.06
C LYS A 555 8.89 25.73 -23.37
N PRO A 556 9.98 26.48 -23.64
CA PRO A 556 10.69 26.34 -24.91
C PRO A 556 11.31 24.95 -25.10
N ILE A 557 11.82 24.31 -24.04
CA ILE A 557 12.35 22.94 -24.12
C ILE A 557 11.22 21.93 -24.37
N SER A 558 10.07 22.08 -23.72
CA SER A 558 8.90 21.21 -23.96
C SER A 558 8.38 21.32 -25.39
N GLU A 559 8.38 22.51 -25.98
CA GLU A 559 8.05 22.74 -27.39
C GLU A 559 9.04 22.06 -28.34
N ALA A 560 10.33 22.03 -27.98
CA ALA A 560 11.34 21.30 -28.74
C ALA A 560 11.10 19.78 -28.67
N PHE A 561 10.78 19.22 -27.50
CA PHE A 561 10.44 17.79 -27.37
C PHE A 561 9.23 17.41 -28.21
N ALA A 562 8.19 18.24 -28.25
CA ALA A 562 7.00 17.97 -29.06
C ALA A 562 7.33 17.78 -30.56
N LYS A 563 8.42 18.37 -31.06
CA LYS A 563 8.89 18.23 -32.44
C LYS A 563 9.84 17.04 -32.66
N LEU A 564 10.57 16.64 -31.61
CA LEU A 564 11.62 15.60 -31.71
C LEU A 564 11.09 14.19 -31.44
N LEU A 565 10.22 14.03 -30.44
CA LEU A 565 9.85 12.71 -29.92
C LEU A 565 9.16 11.82 -30.97
N GLY A 566 8.41 12.41 -31.92
CA GLY A 566 7.78 11.66 -33.01
C GLY A 566 8.76 11.10 -34.04
N SER A 567 10.02 11.51 -34.00
CA SER A 567 11.08 11.03 -34.92
C SER A 567 11.95 9.93 -34.30
N LEU A 568 11.75 9.61 -33.01
CA LEU A 568 12.47 8.52 -32.36
C LEU A 568 11.91 7.17 -32.81
N GLU A 569 12.80 6.20 -33.01
CA GLU A 569 12.40 4.81 -33.10
C GLU A 569 11.75 4.34 -31.80
N LYS A 570 10.94 3.27 -31.86
CA LYS A 570 10.16 2.80 -30.71
C LYS A 570 11.00 2.52 -29.47
N GLU A 571 12.16 1.88 -29.65
CA GLU A 571 13.07 1.56 -28.53
C GLU A 571 13.63 2.82 -27.88
N GLU A 572 14.01 3.81 -28.68
CA GLU A 572 14.49 5.11 -28.19
C GLU A 572 13.38 5.92 -27.52
N LEU A 573 12.15 5.82 -28.01
CA LEU A 573 10.99 6.45 -27.39
C LEU A 573 10.68 5.85 -26.01
N GLU A 574 10.81 4.53 -25.87
CA GLU A 574 10.74 3.84 -24.57
C GLU A 574 11.87 4.27 -23.63
N ASN A 575 13.10 4.36 -24.14
CA ASN A 575 14.25 4.81 -23.37
C ASN A 575 14.06 6.26 -22.89
N PHE A 576 13.52 7.12 -23.76
CA PHE A 576 13.16 8.48 -23.39
C PHE A 576 12.10 8.50 -22.28
N ALA A 577 11.05 7.69 -22.43
CA ALA A 577 9.96 7.60 -21.47
C ALA A 577 10.41 7.04 -20.11
N CYS A 578 11.37 6.13 -20.09
CA CYS A 578 11.85 5.51 -18.86
C CYS A 578 12.90 6.37 -18.13
N PHE A 579 13.79 7.04 -18.88
CA PHE A 579 15.00 7.62 -18.32
C PHE A 579 15.18 9.10 -18.69
N ALA A 580 15.35 9.40 -19.98
CA ALA A 580 15.77 10.73 -20.45
C ALA A 580 14.87 11.87 -19.95
N GLY A 581 13.55 11.71 -20.09
CA GLY A 581 12.61 12.75 -19.70
C GLY A 581 12.69 13.11 -18.20
N ASN A 582 12.96 12.11 -17.35
CA ASN A 582 13.14 12.33 -15.91
C ASN A 582 14.48 13.02 -15.59
N GLU A 583 15.55 12.70 -16.31
CA GLU A 583 16.86 13.33 -16.10
C GLU A 583 16.84 14.81 -16.44
N ILE A 584 16.21 15.18 -17.56
CA ILE A 584 16.01 16.56 -17.96
C ILE A 584 15.13 17.29 -16.93
N GLY A 585 14.01 16.68 -16.52
CA GLY A 585 13.13 17.25 -15.51
C GLY A 585 13.80 17.54 -14.17
N ARG A 586 14.87 16.80 -13.79
CA ARG A 586 15.63 17.10 -12.56
C ARG A 586 16.40 18.41 -12.62
N ARG A 587 16.84 18.85 -13.80
CA ARG A 587 17.49 20.16 -14.00
C ARG A 587 16.50 21.31 -14.18
N GLN A 588 15.24 21.00 -14.53
CA GLN A 588 14.16 21.99 -14.73
C GLN A 588 13.14 22.03 -13.59
N ARG A 589 13.55 21.67 -12.36
CA ARG A 589 12.62 21.67 -11.23
C ARG A 589 12.14 23.09 -10.93
N CYS A 590 10.83 23.25 -10.92
CA CYS A 590 10.17 24.49 -10.57
C CYS A 590 9.56 24.44 -9.16
N ALA A 591 9.37 25.61 -8.57
CA ALA A 591 8.67 25.82 -7.30
C ALA A 591 7.62 26.92 -7.45
N GLY A 592 6.67 26.95 -6.51
CA GLY A 592 5.81 28.12 -6.34
C GLY A 592 6.58 29.30 -5.78
N GLN A 593 6.21 30.51 -6.20
CA GLN A 593 6.88 31.75 -5.77
C GLN A 593 6.98 31.87 -4.25
N HIS A 594 5.89 31.57 -3.54
CA HIS A 594 5.83 31.60 -2.07
C HIS A 594 6.84 30.65 -1.41
N TYR A 595 7.09 29.48 -2.00
CA TYR A 595 8.09 28.53 -1.50
C TYR A 595 9.52 29.07 -1.68
N SER A 596 9.81 29.61 -2.86
CA SER A 596 11.12 30.19 -3.15
C SER A 596 11.40 31.45 -2.32
N GLU A 597 10.41 32.33 -2.15
CA GLU A 597 10.50 33.51 -1.27
C GLU A 597 10.85 33.11 0.17
N THR A 598 10.23 32.05 0.70
CA THR A 598 10.54 31.54 2.05
C THR A 598 12.00 31.07 2.17
N VAL A 599 12.51 30.36 1.16
CA VAL A 599 13.91 29.94 1.13
C VAL A 599 14.84 31.15 1.06
N MET A 600 14.52 32.15 0.23
CA MET A 600 15.32 33.36 0.09
C MET A 600 15.38 34.16 1.39
N ASN A 601 14.25 34.37 2.07
CA ASN A 601 14.19 35.06 3.36
C ASN A 601 15.07 34.36 4.40
N LEU A 602 14.97 33.03 4.52
CA LEU A 602 15.82 32.27 5.45
C LEU A 602 17.31 32.32 5.09
N LYS A 603 17.67 32.43 3.80
CA LYS A 603 19.06 32.64 3.37
C LYS A 603 19.57 34.02 3.80
N GLU A 604 18.77 35.07 3.62
CA GLU A 604 19.11 36.43 4.06
C GLU A 604 19.28 36.50 5.58
N GLU A 605 18.45 35.78 6.33
CA GLU A 605 18.55 35.62 7.79
C GLU A 605 19.73 34.72 8.24
N LYS A 606 20.46 34.10 7.31
CA LYS A 606 21.52 33.08 7.57
C LYS A 606 21.02 31.84 8.34
N ARG A 607 19.74 31.50 8.16
CA ARG A 607 19.06 30.36 8.80
C ARG A 607 18.78 29.20 7.85
N PHE A 608 19.32 29.25 6.63
CA PHE A 608 19.16 28.19 5.64
C PHE A 608 20.49 27.81 4.99
N GLU A 609 20.72 26.50 4.85
CA GLU A 609 21.86 25.94 4.13
C GLU A 609 21.41 24.77 3.24
N HIS A 610 21.94 24.67 2.02
CA HIS A 610 21.66 23.55 1.12
C HIS A 610 22.91 22.72 0.90
N ILE A 611 22.89 21.50 1.41
CA ILE A 611 23.98 20.54 1.31
C ILE A 611 23.83 19.73 0.01
N ALA A 612 24.86 19.78 -0.82
CA ALA A 612 25.01 18.88 -1.97
C ALA A 612 25.54 17.52 -1.50
N GLY A 613 24.65 16.56 -1.31
CA GLY A 613 25.03 15.24 -0.83
C GLY A 613 23.89 14.24 -0.72
N ARG A 614 24.25 13.03 -0.25
CA ARG A 614 23.33 11.93 0.00
C ARG A 614 23.38 11.55 1.47
N PHE A 615 22.23 11.57 2.13
CA PHE A 615 22.09 11.12 3.53
C PHE A 615 22.58 9.68 3.71
N LEU A 616 23.43 9.45 4.72
CA LEU A 616 23.93 8.13 5.11
C LEU A 616 23.39 7.68 6.47
N GLY A 617 23.07 8.63 7.35
CA GLY A 617 22.52 8.33 8.66
C GLY A 617 22.76 9.45 9.66
N LEU A 618 22.54 9.13 10.93
CA LEU A 618 22.80 10.02 12.06
C LEU A 618 23.92 9.43 12.92
N ALA A 619 24.75 10.30 13.47
CA ALA A 619 25.78 9.95 14.45
C ALA A 619 25.42 10.59 15.79
N GLU A 620 25.11 9.76 16.79
CA GLU A 620 24.95 10.19 18.17
C GLU A 620 26.29 10.63 18.73
N GLN A 621 26.29 11.81 19.36
CA GLN A 621 27.45 12.41 19.99
C GLN A 621 27.46 12.07 21.49
N PRO A 622 28.62 12.15 22.18
CA PRO A 622 28.70 11.86 23.62
C PRO A 622 27.78 12.71 24.50
N ASP A 623 27.36 13.88 24.02
CA ASP A 623 26.43 14.80 24.71
C ASP A 623 24.95 14.48 24.43
N GLY A 624 24.65 13.40 23.72
CA GLY A 624 23.29 12.98 23.34
C GLY A 624 22.70 13.75 22.15
N THR A 625 23.46 14.64 21.51
CA THR A 625 23.04 15.28 20.26
C THR A 625 23.30 14.39 19.05
N PHE A 626 22.66 14.69 17.92
CA PHE A 626 22.80 13.91 16.70
C PHE A 626 23.34 14.79 15.59
N LYS A 627 24.35 14.31 14.85
CA LYS A 627 24.88 14.96 13.65
C LYS A 627 24.55 14.15 12.41
N CYS A 628 24.30 14.84 11.29
CA CYS A 628 24.02 14.17 10.02
C CYS A 628 25.31 13.67 9.38
N ARG A 629 25.36 12.38 9.04
CA ARG A 629 26.40 11.80 8.18
C ARG A 629 25.89 11.75 6.75
N TYR A 630 26.70 12.19 5.81
CA TYR A 630 26.31 12.25 4.40
C TYR A 630 27.49 12.03 3.47
N LEU A 631 27.21 11.53 2.27
CA LEU A 631 28.16 11.42 1.18
C LEU A 631 28.11 12.70 0.35
N LYS A 632 29.19 13.47 0.34
CA LYS A 632 29.26 14.74 -0.39
C LYS A 632 29.35 14.50 -1.90
N THR A 633 28.61 15.30 -2.69
CA THR A 633 28.45 15.05 -4.13
C THR A 633 29.73 15.23 -4.93
N ASP A 634 30.52 16.26 -4.66
CA ASP A 634 31.71 16.63 -5.44
C ASP A 634 32.92 15.71 -5.20
N THR A 635 33.09 15.26 -3.96
CA THR A 635 34.25 14.49 -3.52
C THR A 635 33.95 13.00 -3.34
N ALA A 636 32.67 12.61 -3.29
CA ALA A 636 32.21 11.27 -2.94
C ALA A 636 32.79 10.77 -1.60
N LYS A 637 33.11 11.68 -0.66
CA LYS A 637 33.59 11.35 0.68
C LYS A 637 32.47 11.47 1.71
N GLU A 638 32.51 10.63 2.72
CA GLU A 638 31.65 10.75 3.89
C GLU A 638 32.10 11.95 4.72
N GLU A 639 31.16 12.84 5.01
CA GLU A 639 31.31 14.00 5.87
C GLU A 639 30.23 13.98 6.97
N ILE A 640 30.49 14.73 8.04
CA ILE A 640 29.56 14.91 9.17
C ILE A 640 29.25 16.40 9.27
N LEU A 641 27.97 16.75 9.41
CA LEU A 641 27.55 18.12 9.65
C LEU A 641 28.18 18.65 10.95
N ASP A 642 28.70 19.87 10.93
CA ASP A 642 29.34 20.48 12.10
C ASP A 642 28.35 20.74 13.25
N GLU A 643 27.13 21.13 12.91
CA GLU A 643 26.07 21.44 13.85
C GLU A 643 25.17 20.21 14.09
N PRO A 644 24.56 20.06 15.28
CA PRO A 644 23.60 18.99 15.52
C PRO A 644 22.30 19.24 14.74
N VAL A 645 21.54 18.16 14.49
CA VAL A 645 20.20 18.17 13.93
C VAL A 645 19.22 17.54 14.92
N ASN A 646 18.03 18.11 15.05
CA ASN A 646 17.05 17.71 16.05
C ASN A 646 15.74 17.26 15.42
N ILE A 647 15.40 17.78 14.23
CA ILE A 647 14.25 17.32 13.46
C ILE A 647 14.75 16.87 12.10
N VAL A 648 14.43 15.64 11.69
CA VAL A 648 14.81 15.12 10.38
C VAL A 648 13.56 14.69 9.62
N ILE A 649 13.37 15.23 8.43
CA ILE A 649 12.17 15.03 7.61
C ILE A 649 12.58 14.41 6.27
N ASN A 650 12.04 13.23 5.96
CA ASN A 650 12.29 12.53 4.73
C ASN A 650 11.34 13.01 3.61
N CYS A 651 11.90 13.73 2.64
CA CYS A 651 11.22 14.21 1.44
C CYS A 651 11.90 13.69 0.15
N ILE A 652 12.57 12.55 0.19
CA ILE A 652 13.40 12.07 -0.95
C ILE A 652 12.58 11.59 -2.16
N GLY A 653 11.27 11.35 -1.97
CA GLY A 653 10.34 10.87 -2.99
C GLY A 653 10.06 9.36 -2.90
N SER A 654 9.64 8.77 -4.02
CA SER A 654 9.22 7.37 -4.09
C SER A 654 10.36 6.36 -4.28
N GLU A 655 10.14 5.16 -3.78
CA GLU A 655 10.95 3.96 -3.94
C GLU A 655 10.80 3.34 -5.34
N LEU A 656 11.75 2.49 -5.73
CA LEU A 656 11.64 1.65 -6.92
C LEU A 656 10.88 0.34 -6.62
N LEU A 657 10.20 -0.20 -7.64
CA LEU A 657 9.37 -1.41 -7.52
C LEU A 657 10.18 -2.72 -7.40
N ASP A 658 11.50 -2.69 -7.57
CA ASP A 658 12.41 -3.82 -7.31
C ASP A 658 12.90 -3.87 -5.85
N ASN A 659 12.53 -2.89 -5.03
CA ASN A 659 12.97 -2.82 -3.64
C ASN A 659 12.20 -3.83 -2.75
N GLN A 660 12.91 -4.46 -1.81
CA GLN A 660 12.33 -5.39 -0.84
C GLN A 660 11.35 -4.74 0.14
N ASN A 661 11.35 -3.41 0.29
CA ASN A 661 10.55 -2.68 1.27
C ASN A 661 9.25 -2.06 0.72
N ILE A 662 8.81 -2.45 -0.48
CA ILE A 662 7.52 -2.00 -1.04
C ILE A 662 6.31 -2.68 -0.36
N PRO A 663 5.10 -2.06 -0.37
CA PRO A 663 3.88 -2.64 0.19
C PRO A 663 3.50 -4.01 -0.41
N SER A 664 2.77 -4.81 0.38
CA SER A 664 2.28 -6.16 0.03
C SER A 664 1.60 -6.22 -1.33
N LEU A 665 0.74 -5.26 -1.66
CA LEU A 665 0.06 -5.18 -2.95
C LEU A 665 1.04 -5.25 -4.13
N TYR A 666 2.09 -4.41 -4.12
CA TYR A 666 3.08 -4.41 -5.18
C TYR A 666 3.86 -5.73 -5.22
N LYS A 667 4.30 -6.23 -4.06
CA LYS A 667 5.03 -7.50 -3.96
C LYS A 667 4.24 -8.66 -4.55
N ASN A 668 2.96 -8.75 -4.23
CA ASN A 668 2.09 -9.84 -4.67
C ASN A 668 1.75 -9.75 -6.17
N LEU A 669 1.52 -8.53 -6.68
CA LEU A 669 1.31 -8.30 -8.11
C LEU A 669 2.55 -8.65 -8.95
N ILE A 670 3.74 -8.36 -8.45
CA ILE A 670 5.01 -8.70 -9.11
C ILE A 670 5.32 -10.19 -8.99
N SER A 671 5.20 -10.78 -7.81
CA SER A 671 5.53 -12.19 -7.57
C SER A 671 4.59 -13.17 -8.27
N SER A 672 3.34 -12.76 -8.51
CA SER A 672 2.39 -13.51 -9.33
C SER A 672 2.56 -13.32 -10.83
N GLU A 673 3.52 -12.49 -11.26
CA GLU A 673 3.74 -12.07 -12.66
C GLU A 673 2.53 -11.38 -13.30
N THR A 674 1.54 -10.97 -12.50
CA THR A 674 0.35 -10.25 -12.98
C THR A 674 0.72 -8.83 -13.45
N CYS A 675 1.71 -8.21 -12.80
CA CYS A 675 2.22 -6.90 -13.16
C CYS A 675 3.74 -6.95 -13.29
N ILE A 676 4.26 -6.55 -14.45
CA ILE A 676 5.70 -6.52 -14.72
C ILE A 676 6.18 -5.07 -14.57
N PRO A 677 7.14 -4.77 -13.67
CA PRO A 677 7.76 -3.45 -13.61
C PRO A 677 8.37 -3.08 -14.96
N ASN A 678 8.20 -1.83 -15.38
CA ASN A 678 8.85 -1.34 -16.60
C ASN A 678 10.37 -1.13 -16.38
N LYS A 679 11.11 -0.80 -17.44
CA LYS A 679 12.58 -0.61 -17.41
C LYS A 679 13.06 0.39 -16.34
N SER A 680 12.22 1.35 -15.95
CA SER A 680 12.56 2.35 -14.93
C SER A 680 12.31 1.89 -13.49
N PHE A 681 11.58 0.78 -13.29
CA PHE A 681 11.05 0.32 -12.00
C PHE A 681 10.19 1.36 -11.25
N ARG A 682 9.70 2.42 -11.91
CA ARG A 682 8.82 3.44 -11.32
C ARG A 682 7.36 3.30 -11.73
N GLY A 683 7.03 2.25 -12.47
CA GLY A 683 5.68 1.92 -12.89
C GLY A 683 5.61 0.50 -13.45
N PHE A 684 4.40 0.08 -13.82
CA PHE A 684 4.18 -1.20 -14.50
C PHE A 684 4.10 -1.00 -16.02
N THR A 685 4.57 -2.00 -16.76
CA THR A 685 4.41 -2.06 -18.22
C THR A 685 2.94 -2.33 -18.55
N VAL A 686 2.34 -1.50 -19.39
CA VAL A 686 0.96 -1.67 -19.87
C VAL A 686 0.91 -1.69 -21.40
N ASN A 687 -0.13 -2.29 -21.95
CA ASN A 687 -0.44 -2.17 -23.38
C ASN A 687 -1.20 -0.85 -23.69
N ASN A 688 -1.56 -0.63 -24.96
CA ASN A 688 -2.33 0.56 -25.40
C ASN A 688 -3.76 0.65 -24.83
N ASP A 689 -4.26 -0.44 -24.22
CA ASP A 689 -5.53 -0.47 -23.50
C ASP A 689 -5.34 -0.30 -21.98
N PHE A 690 -4.13 0.09 -21.55
CA PHE A 690 -3.70 0.23 -20.16
C PHE A 690 -3.69 -1.09 -19.38
N GLU A 691 -3.75 -2.23 -20.06
CA GLU A 691 -3.84 -3.53 -19.41
C GLU A 691 -2.46 -4.11 -19.08
N VAL A 692 -2.34 -4.67 -17.87
CA VAL A 692 -1.25 -5.57 -17.45
C VAL A 692 -1.65 -7.05 -17.62
N ALA A 693 -2.95 -7.31 -17.60
CA ALA A 693 -3.59 -8.58 -17.86
C ALA A 693 -5.02 -8.31 -18.38
N PRO A 694 -5.68 -9.27 -19.06
CA PRO A 694 -7.02 -9.04 -19.60
C PRO A 694 -8.00 -8.53 -18.53
N ASN A 695 -8.65 -7.39 -18.76
CA ASN A 695 -9.56 -6.71 -17.82
C ASN A 695 -8.91 -6.14 -16.55
N PHE A 696 -7.58 -6.12 -16.46
CA PHE A 696 -6.84 -5.46 -15.38
C PHE A 696 -6.02 -4.29 -15.93
N HIS A 697 -6.56 -3.09 -15.72
CA HIS A 697 -5.99 -1.83 -16.16
C HIS A 697 -5.14 -1.17 -15.07
N VAL A 698 -4.07 -0.48 -15.44
CA VAL A 698 -3.23 0.32 -14.53
C VAL A 698 -3.13 1.74 -15.08
N ILE A 699 -3.53 2.72 -14.25
CA ILE A 699 -3.36 4.17 -14.50
C ILE A 699 -2.54 4.85 -13.40
N GLY A 700 -1.97 4.06 -12.49
CA GLY A 700 -1.02 4.46 -11.47
C GLY A 700 -0.59 3.26 -10.59
N PRO A 701 0.72 3.00 -10.40
CA PRO A 701 1.85 3.87 -10.74
C PRO A 701 2.30 3.78 -12.21
N LEU A 702 2.43 4.95 -12.84
CA LEU A 702 2.99 5.17 -14.18
C LEU A 702 3.98 6.36 -14.13
N LEU A 703 4.78 6.45 -13.07
CA LEU A 703 5.61 7.63 -12.82
C LEU A 703 6.67 7.83 -13.91
N ALA A 704 7.26 6.75 -14.41
CA ALA A 704 8.14 6.76 -15.56
C ALA A 704 7.91 5.51 -16.42
N GLY A 705 8.05 5.64 -17.74
CA GLY A 705 8.11 4.53 -18.69
C GLY A 705 6.77 3.91 -19.04
N ASN A 706 6.17 4.31 -20.17
CA ASN A 706 5.23 3.54 -21.00
C ASN A 706 5.04 4.25 -22.35
N LEU A 707 4.56 3.52 -23.35
CA LEU A 707 4.05 4.07 -24.61
C LEU A 707 2.55 3.81 -24.69
N ILE A 708 1.75 4.87 -24.84
CA ILE A 708 0.31 4.76 -25.04
C ILE A 708 -0.04 5.41 -26.37
N ASP A 709 -0.53 4.60 -27.32
CA ASP A 709 -0.80 5.04 -28.70
C ASP A 709 0.43 5.76 -29.31
N ASP A 710 1.61 5.15 -29.16
CA ASP A 710 2.92 5.64 -29.60
C ASP A 710 3.33 7.00 -29.01
N LYS A 711 2.72 7.41 -27.89
CA LYS A 711 3.12 8.59 -27.14
C LYS A 711 3.85 8.20 -25.86
N PRO A 712 5.06 8.76 -25.62
CA PRO A 712 5.80 8.46 -24.41
C PRO A 712 5.11 9.06 -23.18
N VAL A 713 5.08 8.28 -22.11
CA VAL A 713 4.52 8.67 -20.82
C VAL A 713 5.59 8.50 -19.74
N TRP A 714 6.04 9.61 -19.13
CA TRP A 714 7.19 9.59 -18.21
C TRP A 714 7.06 10.44 -16.94
N HIS A 715 5.91 11.07 -16.73
CA HIS A 715 5.62 11.91 -15.55
C HIS A 715 4.11 12.04 -15.34
N VAL A 716 3.45 10.95 -14.92
CA VAL A 716 1.99 10.91 -14.63
C VAL A 716 1.70 11.41 -13.20
N GLU A 717 2.13 12.64 -12.93
CA GLU A 717 1.79 13.37 -11.69
C GLU A 717 1.16 14.74 -11.98
N HIS A 718 1.29 15.22 -13.22
CA HIS A 718 0.68 16.46 -13.69
C HIS A 718 -0.83 16.27 -13.93
N CYS A 719 -1.67 17.14 -13.38
CA CYS A 719 -3.13 17.02 -13.48
C CYS A 719 -3.61 16.95 -14.94
N GLY A 720 -3.10 17.82 -15.81
CA GLY A 720 -3.44 17.77 -17.24
C GLY A 720 -3.12 16.44 -17.94
N ARG A 721 -2.02 15.76 -17.56
CA ARG A 721 -1.70 14.43 -18.12
C ARG A 721 -2.63 13.36 -17.57
N ILE A 722 -3.00 13.45 -16.29
CA ILE A 722 -3.97 12.54 -15.68
C ILE A 722 -5.32 12.67 -16.37
N ILE A 723 -5.82 13.89 -16.59
CA ILE A 723 -7.09 14.14 -17.31
C ILE A 723 -7.06 13.53 -18.71
N TRP A 724 -5.94 13.69 -19.43
CA TRP A 724 -5.75 13.11 -20.77
C TRP A 724 -5.77 11.58 -20.75
N LEU A 725 -5.00 10.93 -19.87
CA LEU A 725 -4.95 9.46 -19.76
C LEU A 725 -6.30 8.89 -19.31
N SER A 726 -6.99 9.55 -18.38
CA SER A 726 -8.35 9.20 -17.97
C SER A 726 -9.32 9.19 -19.15
N ASN A 727 -9.16 10.09 -20.12
CA ASN A 727 -10.05 10.17 -21.28
C ASN A 727 -9.83 9.00 -22.23
N LEU A 728 -8.57 8.62 -22.42
CA LEU A 728 -8.22 7.42 -23.19
C LEU A 728 -8.78 6.16 -22.51
N LEU A 729 -8.53 5.98 -21.21
CA LEU A 729 -9.01 4.81 -20.47
C LEU A 729 -10.54 4.75 -20.42
N SER A 730 -11.22 5.87 -20.17
CA SER A 730 -12.69 5.91 -20.11
C SER A 730 -13.34 5.52 -21.43
N LYS A 731 -12.71 5.83 -22.58
CA LYS A 731 -13.14 5.34 -23.90
C LYS A 731 -13.06 3.82 -24.00
N LYS A 732 -11.93 3.22 -23.58
CA LYS A 732 -11.75 1.76 -23.59
C LYS A 732 -12.76 1.06 -22.68
N LEU A 733 -13.03 1.65 -21.51
CA LEU A 733 -14.02 1.14 -20.56
C LEU A 733 -15.45 1.26 -21.12
N SER A 734 -15.82 2.39 -21.72
CA SER A 734 -17.13 2.55 -22.35
C SER A 734 -17.33 1.56 -23.49
N ASP A 735 -16.35 1.39 -24.37
CA ASP A 735 -16.46 0.48 -25.52
C ASP A 735 -16.79 -0.96 -25.07
N TYR A 736 -16.23 -1.41 -23.94
CA TYR A 736 -16.54 -2.72 -23.37
C TYR A 736 -18.02 -2.87 -22.97
N PHE A 737 -18.59 -1.88 -22.28
CA PHE A 737 -19.97 -1.93 -21.82
C PHE A 737 -20.99 -1.61 -22.93
N LEU A 738 -20.57 -0.88 -23.96
CA LEU A 738 -21.43 -0.42 -25.06
C LEU A 738 -21.45 -1.37 -26.27
N LYS A 739 -20.39 -2.15 -26.52
CA LYS A 739 -20.31 -3.12 -27.63
C LYS A 739 -21.49 -4.12 -27.71
N PRO A 740 -22.01 -4.67 -26.59
CA PRO A 740 -23.19 -5.54 -26.63
C PRO A 740 -24.44 -4.81 -27.09
N VAL A 741 -24.65 -3.56 -26.65
CA VAL A 741 -25.84 -2.75 -26.93
C VAL A 741 -25.95 -2.39 -28.43
N LEU A 742 -24.81 -2.07 -29.06
CA LEU A 742 -24.76 -1.67 -30.48
C LEU A 742 -24.98 -2.85 -31.46
N LYS A 743 -24.67 -4.09 -31.06
CA LYS A 743 -24.93 -5.26 -31.90
C LYS A 743 -26.42 -5.56 -32.01
N GLU A 744 -27.22 -5.26 -30.98
CA GLU A 744 -28.67 -5.44 -31.02
C GLU A 744 -29.37 -4.35 -31.85
N THR A 745 -28.83 -3.13 -31.89
CA THR A 745 -29.38 -2.03 -32.70
C THR A 745 -29.08 -2.15 -34.21
N GLN A 746 -28.14 -3.00 -34.62
CA GLN A 746 -27.86 -3.31 -36.04
C GLN A 746 -28.62 -4.54 -36.56
N ILE A 747 -29.35 -5.25 -35.69
CA ILE A 747 -30.15 -6.44 -36.03
C ILE A 747 -31.67 -6.14 -35.98
N GLN A 748 -32.06 -4.96 -35.49
CA GLN A 748 -33.39 -4.37 -35.68
C GLN A 748 -33.40 -3.40 -36.86
#